data_AF-A0A6A7BRJ5-F1
#
_entry.id   AF-A0A6A7BRJ5-F1
#
_cell.length_a   1.000
_cell.length_b   1.000
_cell.length_c   1.000
_cell.angle_alpha   90.00
_cell.angle_beta   90.00
_cell.angle_gamma   90.00
#
_symmetry.space_group_name_H-M   'P 1'
#
loop_
_entity.id
_entity.type
_entity.pdbx_description
1 polymer ?
#
loop_
_entity_poly.entity_id
_entity_poly.type
_entity_poly.pdbx_seq_one_letter_code
_entity_poly.pdbx_strand_id
1 'polypeptide(L)'
;MQATPGAESNFHAAVAAWRSLQLGKLVPSLDAVAADLVNRSKDALLQRKELAQKTKDFRRLDDEAKLAGVKELLKAYQTYIDGLTGQNKTVQAAFMQVYEPLSDAPDPYPLLDASADAIERADRAEADRERLQQRVAKLDAHLEQRETELESERSNRQALEASQTAKAKEIEDSWSAVLKEKEDNWAAKEKSFTERAENQERLLKEIKANYEVSQRLERDANDEGRDRHADRAVQAELDILASDLEKANVRLVELETRNEQLRLELAQSAGHAAPAVEDDPAFLRLRSENQSLRRKLESAAEKKKAESSSMENRIRTLEREIRTLEADRTALENKLSKWSNYDEIRRELEMLRDIENIDEAEDTDNLERLLLTRNKKLNNDYTELRVSHNELQQRLGSLQEELSGRNMELEQARETMAKLELEVERSQQAATDAFETMSVAQSKFPKSVYGSRRAPSPTSSIIGIPPAEPAQNPSSILPMVTAQRDRFKKRTGELELELQRQYQTVSSLRSEVASLQRDNLDLYEKTRYMSSYRGATAQSTGSAVNMDRYKSAYEQNISPFAAFRGRESARALKRLSFAERAIYQATKMVLATRTSRNLFAAYCIGLHLMVLALLYRIGSVDVERHSPDWRPEVLPKRP
;
A
#
# COMPACT_ATOMS: atom_id res chain seq x y z
N MET A 1 -2.24 -25.85 22.84
CA MET A 1 -1.65 -26.80 23.80
C MET A 1 -2.04 -28.19 23.34
N GLN A 2 -1.09 -29.08 23.07
CA GLN A 2 -1.41 -30.49 22.82
C GLN A 2 -1.58 -31.17 24.16
N ALA A 3 -2.73 -31.82 24.38
CA ALA A 3 -2.89 -32.71 25.53
C ALA A 3 -1.87 -33.85 25.40
N THR A 4 -1.14 -34.15 26.47
CA THR A 4 -0.21 -35.27 26.48
C THR A 4 -1.04 -36.57 26.51
N PRO A 5 -0.83 -37.52 25.57
CA PRO A 5 -1.74 -38.67 25.41
C PRO A 5 -1.82 -39.60 26.63
N GLY A 6 -0.85 -39.53 27.56
CA GLY A 6 -0.93 -40.22 28.85
C GLY A 6 -2.00 -39.66 29.80
N ALA A 7 -2.32 -38.37 29.73
CA ALA A 7 -3.29 -37.74 30.63
C ALA A 7 -4.74 -38.20 30.34
N GLU A 8 -5.11 -38.34 29.07
CA GLU A 8 -6.42 -38.87 28.65
C GLU A 8 -6.58 -40.34 29.05
N SER A 9 -5.52 -41.15 28.88
CA SER A 9 -5.48 -42.54 29.36
C SER A 9 -5.70 -42.63 30.87
N ASN A 10 -5.03 -41.77 31.66
CA ASN A 10 -5.18 -41.73 33.11
C ASN A 10 -6.58 -41.24 33.54
N PHE A 11 -7.17 -40.28 32.83
CA PHE A 11 -8.54 -39.83 33.06
C PHE A 11 -9.55 -40.96 32.82
N HIS A 12 -9.44 -41.69 31.71
CA HIS A 12 -10.30 -42.83 31.43
C HIS A 12 -10.12 -43.98 32.43
N ALA A 13 -8.90 -44.28 32.87
CA ALA A 13 -8.63 -45.27 33.91
C ALA A 13 -9.24 -44.86 35.26
N ALA A 14 -9.10 -43.59 35.65
CA ALA A 14 -9.70 -43.06 36.87
C ALA A 14 -11.23 -43.12 36.86
N VAL A 15 -11.87 -42.69 35.75
CA VAL A 15 -13.32 -42.80 35.57
C VAL A 15 -13.78 -44.27 35.60
N ALA A 16 -12.99 -45.20 35.08
CA ALA A 16 -13.27 -46.64 35.16
C ALA A 16 -13.20 -47.17 36.60
N ALA A 17 -12.23 -46.72 37.41
CA ALA A 17 -12.11 -47.08 38.83
C ALA A 17 -13.29 -46.54 39.67
N TRP A 18 -13.66 -45.27 39.50
CA TRP A 18 -14.83 -44.70 40.18
C TRP A 18 -16.15 -45.37 39.73
N ARG A 19 -16.20 -45.87 38.49
CA ARG A 19 -17.34 -46.63 37.96
C ARG A 19 -17.38 -48.09 38.47
N SER A 20 -16.23 -48.73 38.71
CA SER A 20 -16.18 -50.10 39.25
C SER A 20 -16.56 -50.14 40.74
N LEU A 21 -16.22 -49.09 41.50
CA LEU A 21 -16.55 -48.92 42.92
C LEU A 21 -18.07 -48.86 43.19
N GLN A 22 -18.90 -48.51 42.19
CA GLN A 22 -20.37 -48.58 42.20
C GLN A 22 -21.01 -48.05 43.51
N LEU A 23 -20.69 -46.82 43.89
CA LEU A 23 -21.16 -46.16 45.13
C LEU A 23 -22.65 -46.38 45.43
N GLY A 24 -23.52 -46.32 44.41
CA GLY A 24 -24.97 -46.53 44.55
C GLY A 24 -25.41 -47.95 44.97
N LYS A 25 -24.53 -48.95 44.91
CA LYS A 25 -24.75 -50.29 45.49
C LYS A 25 -23.94 -50.51 46.77
N LEU A 26 -22.75 -49.91 46.84
CA LEU A 26 -21.86 -50.00 47.99
C LEU A 26 -22.51 -49.42 49.24
N VAL A 27 -23.10 -48.22 49.17
CA VAL A 27 -23.77 -47.57 50.31
C VAL A 27 -24.92 -48.41 50.90
N PRO A 28 -25.91 -48.92 50.12
CA PRO A 28 -26.93 -49.82 50.66
C PRO A 28 -26.38 -51.10 51.30
N SER A 29 -25.26 -51.65 50.81
CA SER A 29 -24.65 -52.84 51.41
C SER A 29 -23.95 -52.54 52.74
N LEU A 30 -23.33 -51.37 52.86
CA LEU A 30 -22.79 -50.82 54.10
C LEU A 30 -23.89 -50.55 55.13
N ASP A 31 -25.01 -49.95 54.71
CA ASP A 31 -26.15 -49.67 55.59
C ASP A 31 -26.73 -50.96 56.19
N ALA A 32 -26.82 -52.03 55.39
CA ALA A 32 -27.24 -53.35 55.86
C ALA A 32 -26.25 -53.93 56.89
N VAL A 33 -24.93 -53.87 56.62
CA VAL A 33 -23.90 -54.34 57.56
C VAL A 33 -23.86 -53.49 58.83
N ALA A 34 -24.09 -52.18 58.75
CA ALA A 34 -24.17 -51.29 59.90
C ALA A 34 -25.38 -51.61 60.78
N ALA A 35 -26.56 -51.88 60.18
CA ALA A 35 -27.74 -52.33 60.90
C ALA A 35 -27.50 -53.68 61.61
N ASP A 36 -26.89 -54.65 60.91
CA ASP A 36 -26.49 -55.94 61.47
C ASP A 36 -25.48 -55.79 62.62
N LEU A 37 -24.50 -54.89 62.49
CA LEU A 37 -23.52 -54.62 63.53
C LEU A 37 -24.18 -54.03 64.78
N VAL A 38 -25.10 -53.09 64.61
CA VAL A 38 -25.90 -52.52 65.71
C VAL A 38 -26.73 -53.60 66.40
N ASN A 39 -27.36 -54.51 65.65
CA ASN A 39 -28.13 -55.60 66.23
C ASN A 39 -27.25 -56.60 66.99
N ARG A 40 -26.15 -57.07 66.40
CA ARG A 40 -25.16 -57.93 67.08
C ARG A 40 -24.56 -57.28 68.33
N SER A 41 -24.40 -55.95 68.34
CA SER A 41 -23.95 -55.23 69.54
C SER A 41 -24.95 -55.27 70.70
N LYS A 42 -26.26 -55.24 70.40
CA LYS A 42 -27.34 -55.41 71.40
C LYS A 42 -27.36 -56.83 71.91
N ASP A 43 -27.27 -57.81 71.01
CA ASP A 43 -27.28 -59.24 71.36
C ASP A 43 -26.07 -59.61 72.21
N ALA A 44 -24.87 -59.13 71.88
CA ALA A 44 -23.67 -59.32 72.70
C ALA A 44 -23.84 -58.70 74.11
N LEU A 45 -24.51 -57.54 74.23
CA LEU A 45 -24.78 -56.92 75.52
C LEU A 45 -25.79 -57.73 76.36
N LEU A 46 -26.79 -58.35 75.72
CA LEU A 46 -27.74 -59.26 76.37
C LEU A 46 -27.06 -60.57 76.81
N GLN A 47 -26.36 -61.24 75.89
CA GLN A 47 -25.59 -62.46 76.18
C GLN A 47 -24.57 -62.25 77.30
N ARG A 48 -23.89 -61.10 77.35
CA ARG A 48 -22.98 -60.74 78.45
C ARG A 48 -23.69 -60.65 79.80
N LYS A 49 -24.92 -60.11 79.84
CA LYS A 49 -25.74 -60.06 81.07
C LYS A 49 -26.21 -61.44 81.49
N GLU A 50 -26.69 -62.26 80.55
CA GLU A 50 -27.10 -63.65 80.80
C GLU A 50 -25.92 -64.49 81.31
N LEU A 51 -24.74 -64.36 80.71
CA LEU A 51 -23.53 -65.06 81.10
C LEU A 51 -23.07 -64.67 82.51
N ALA A 52 -23.15 -63.38 82.86
CA ALA A 52 -22.88 -62.90 84.21
C ALA A 52 -23.88 -63.47 85.24
N GLN A 53 -25.16 -63.58 84.87
CA GLN A 53 -26.17 -64.19 85.72
C GLN A 53 -25.96 -65.71 85.87
N LYS A 54 -25.71 -66.45 84.78
CA LYS A 54 -25.35 -67.89 84.82
C LYS A 54 -24.12 -68.16 85.68
N THR A 55 -23.10 -67.29 85.63
CA THR A 55 -21.90 -67.40 86.47
C THR A 55 -22.21 -67.15 87.96
N LYS A 56 -23.11 -66.20 88.25
CA LYS A 56 -23.58 -65.90 89.61
C LYS A 56 -24.41 -67.04 90.20
N ASP A 57 -25.26 -67.67 89.40
CA ASP A 57 -26.09 -68.79 89.84
C ASP A 57 -25.30 -70.10 89.93
N PHE A 58 -24.36 -70.35 89.01
CA PHE A 58 -23.39 -71.44 89.13
C PHE A 58 -22.59 -71.38 90.44
N ARG A 59 -22.18 -70.18 90.88
CA ARG A 59 -21.47 -69.99 92.16
C ARG A 59 -22.32 -70.36 93.40
N ARG A 60 -23.65 -70.41 93.27
CA ARG A 60 -24.59 -70.73 94.37
C ARG A 60 -24.91 -72.21 94.51
N LEU A 61 -24.52 -73.04 93.54
CA LEU A 61 -24.73 -74.50 93.56
C LEU A 61 -23.83 -75.17 94.61
N ASP A 62 -24.23 -76.36 95.06
CA ASP A 62 -23.40 -77.32 95.81
C ASP A 62 -22.32 -77.94 94.91
N ASP A 63 -21.30 -78.58 95.49
CA ASP A 63 -20.10 -78.98 94.75
C ASP A 63 -20.32 -80.13 93.76
N GLU A 64 -21.30 -81.02 94.01
CA GLU A 64 -21.69 -82.08 93.07
C GLU A 64 -22.45 -81.49 91.87
N ALA A 65 -23.41 -80.59 92.12
CA ALA A 65 -24.09 -79.85 91.05
C ALA A 65 -23.17 -78.89 90.28
N LYS A 66 -22.17 -78.28 90.93
CA LYS A 66 -21.11 -77.51 90.24
C LYS A 66 -20.37 -78.40 89.24
N LEU A 67 -19.93 -79.59 89.65
CA LEU A 67 -19.15 -80.49 88.79
C LEU A 67 -19.95 -80.89 87.53
N ALA A 68 -21.26 -81.10 87.66
CA ALA A 68 -22.17 -81.27 86.52
C ALA A 68 -22.32 -79.99 85.65
N GLY A 69 -22.44 -78.82 86.28
CA GLY A 69 -22.72 -77.54 85.61
C GLY A 69 -21.54 -76.86 84.89
N VAL A 70 -20.27 -77.16 85.26
CA VAL A 70 -19.08 -76.51 84.65
C VAL A 70 -19.11 -76.58 83.12
N LYS A 71 -19.51 -77.73 82.57
CA LYS A 71 -19.53 -77.98 81.12
C LYS A 71 -20.53 -77.08 80.38
N GLU A 72 -21.65 -76.74 81.00
CA GLU A 72 -22.64 -75.81 80.42
C GLU A 72 -22.14 -74.36 80.51
N LEU A 73 -21.58 -73.97 81.65
CA LEU A 73 -21.04 -72.62 81.84
C LEU A 73 -19.89 -72.34 80.85
N LEU A 74 -18.95 -73.28 80.70
CA LEU A 74 -17.83 -73.16 79.77
C LEU A 74 -18.31 -73.04 78.32
N LYS A 75 -19.32 -73.82 77.93
CA LYS A 75 -19.97 -73.69 76.60
C LYS A 75 -20.60 -72.31 76.41
N ALA A 76 -21.29 -71.76 77.42
CA ALA A 76 -21.87 -70.42 77.32
C ALA A 76 -20.80 -69.33 77.15
N TYR A 77 -19.67 -69.44 77.86
CA TYR A 77 -18.51 -68.56 77.65
C TYR A 77 -17.92 -68.72 76.24
N GLN A 78 -17.76 -69.95 75.76
CA GLN A 78 -17.27 -70.24 74.42
C GLN A 78 -18.17 -69.63 73.34
N THR A 79 -19.49 -69.86 73.39
CA THR A 79 -20.44 -69.29 72.42
C THR A 79 -20.40 -67.75 72.39
N TYR A 80 -20.25 -67.09 73.54
CA TYR A 80 -20.10 -65.63 73.61
C TYR A 80 -18.78 -65.14 72.97
N ILE A 81 -17.66 -65.83 73.24
CA ILE A 81 -16.35 -65.49 72.65
C ILE A 81 -16.34 -65.75 71.13
N ASP A 82 -16.92 -66.85 70.68
CA ASP A 82 -17.07 -67.19 69.25
C ASP A 82 -17.95 -66.15 68.54
N GLY A 83 -19.06 -65.73 69.16
CA GLY A 83 -19.94 -64.66 68.66
C GLY A 83 -19.23 -63.31 68.53
N LEU A 84 -18.49 -62.89 69.56
CA LEU A 84 -17.70 -61.66 69.53
C LEU A 84 -16.58 -61.71 68.47
N THR A 85 -15.94 -62.86 68.32
CA THR A 85 -14.90 -63.10 67.30
C THR A 85 -15.50 -63.07 65.89
N GLY A 86 -16.69 -63.64 65.69
CA GLY A 86 -17.45 -63.58 64.44
C GLY A 86 -17.91 -62.15 64.09
N GLN A 87 -18.33 -61.37 65.08
CA GLN A 87 -18.63 -59.94 64.91
C GLN A 87 -17.40 -59.17 64.45
N ASN A 88 -16.25 -59.33 65.12
CA ASN A 88 -15.00 -58.66 64.74
C ASN A 88 -14.56 -59.03 63.31
N LYS A 89 -14.59 -60.32 62.95
CA LYS A 89 -14.32 -60.76 61.56
C LYS A 89 -15.26 -60.13 60.53
N THR A 90 -16.55 -59.96 60.87
CA THR A 90 -17.51 -59.30 59.98
C THR A 90 -17.19 -57.81 59.79
N VAL A 91 -16.82 -57.11 60.87
CA VAL A 91 -16.41 -55.69 60.81
C VAL A 91 -15.12 -55.53 60.00
N GLN A 92 -14.12 -56.39 60.21
CA GLN A 92 -12.88 -56.37 59.45
C GLN A 92 -13.11 -56.63 57.96
N ALA A 93 -13.94 -57.62 57.61
CA ALA A 93 -14.30 -57.90 56.21
C ALA A 93 -15.02 -56.72 55.56
N ALA A 94 -16.00 -56.11 56.25
CA ALA A 94 -16.74 -54.96 55.74
C ALA A 94 -15.87 -53.70 55.62
N PHE A 95 -14.91 -53.50 56.53
CA PHE A 95 -13.94 -52.41 56.44
C PHE A 95 -13.04 -52.58 55.20
N MET A 96 -12.46 -53.78 55.01
CA MET A 96 -11.60 -54.05 53.85
C MET A 96 -12.36 -53.94 52.52
N GLN A 97 -13.60 -54.41 52.48
CA GLN A 97 -14.49 -54.29 51.30
C GLN A 97 -14.70 -52.84 50.82
N VAL A 98 -14.51 -51.85 51.71
CA VAL A 98 -14.60 -50.42 51.38
C VAL A 98 -13.22 -49.81 51.20
N TYR A 99 -12.28 -50.14 52.08
CA TYR A 99 -10.95 -49.55 52.10
C TYR A 99 -10.14 -49.90 50.84
N GLU A 100 -10.11 -51.17 50.44
CA GLU A 100 -9.34 -51.67 49.29
C GLU A 100 -9.74 -50.98 47.96
N PRO A 101 -11.02 -50.96 47.52
CA PRO A 101 -11.38 -50.25 46.30
C PRO A 101 -11.26 -48.72 46.42
N LEU A 102 -11.35 -48.15 47.63
CA LEU A 102 -11.21 -46.70 47.83
C LEU A 102 -9.74 -46.26 47.88
N SER A 103 -8.81 -47.10 48.32
CA SER A 103 -7.36 -46.81 48.27
C SER A 103 -6.79 -46.92 46.86
N ASP A 104 -7.37 -47.77 46.03
CA ASP A 104 -6.98 -47.94 44.62
C ASP A 104 -7.60 -46.86 43.70
N ALA A 105 -8.62 -46.15 44.16
CA ALA A 105 -9.28 -45.09 43.41
C ALA A 105 -8.47 -43.77 43.48
N PRO A 106 -8.06 -43.18 42.35
CA PRO A 106 -7.35 -41.90 42.35
C PRO A 106 -8.27 -40.74 42.76
N ASP A 107 -7.69 -39.69 43.37
CA ASP A 107 -8.41 -38.50 43.84
C ASP A 107 -9.34 -37.92 42.75
N PRO A 108 -10.67 -37.77 43.02
CA PRO A 108 -11.61 -37.24 42.04
C PRO A 108 -11.53 -35.72 41.87
N TYR A 109 -10.96 -34.97 42.82
CA TYR A 109 -10.88 -33.51 42.76
C TYR A 109 -10.20 -32.99 41.48
N PRO A 110 -8.96 -33.41 41.11
CA PRO A 110 -8.31 -32.94 39.89
C PRO A 110 -9.04 -33.34 38.60
N LEU A 111 -9.81 -34.44 38.61
CA LEU A 111 -10.62 -34.87 37.46
C LEU A 111 -11.84 -33.96 37.27
N LEU A 112 -12.49 -33.58 38.37
CA LEU A 112 -13.63 -32.67 38.37
C LEU A 112 -13.18 -31.25 37.97
N ASP A 113 -12.08 -30.76 38.53
CA ASP A 113 -11.48 -29.47 38.19
C ASP A 113 -11.15 -29.42 36.69
N ALA A 114 -10.37 -30.39 36.18
CA ALA A 114 -10.07 -30.51 34.75
C ALA A 114 -11.32 -30.62 33.84
N SER A 115 -12.41 -31.22 34.34
CA SER A 115 -13.68 -31.31 33.59
C SER A 115 -14.46 -29.99 33.55
N ALA A 116 -14.49 -29.23 34.66
CA ALA A 116 -15.10 -27.90 34.70
C ALA A 116 -14.32 -26.92 33.80
N ASP A 117 -13.00 -27.00 33.88
CA ASP A 117 -12.03 -26.27 33.07
C ASP A 117 -12.11 -26.67 31.58
N ALA A 118 -12.53 -27.89 31.25
CA ALA A 118 -12.83 -28.33 29.88
C ALA A 118 -14.19 -27.81 29.38
N ILE A 119 -15.21 -27.76 30.23
CA ILE A 119 -16.53 -27.17 29.91
C ILE A 119 -16.38 -25.67 29.62
N GLU A 120 -15.65 -24.91 30.46
CA GLU A 120 -15.43 -23.49 30.21
C GLU A 120 -14.67 -23.23 28.89
N ARG A 121 -13.74 -24.12 28.53
CA ARG A 121 -13.06 -24.07 27.22
C ARG A 121 -14.00 -24.39 26.06
N ALA A 122 -14.94 -25.31 26.23
CA ALA A 122 -15.95 -25.63 25.23
C ALA A 122 -16.88 -24.42 24.99
N ASP A 123 -17.43 -23.83 26.04
CA ASP A 123 -18.29 -22.64 25.96
C ASP A 123 -17.60 -21.47 25.24
N ARG A 124 -16.33 -21.21 25.59
CA ARG A 124 -15.49 -20.20 24.91
C ARG A 124 -15.28 -20.52 23.42
N ALA A 125 -15.03 -21.79 23.08
CA ALA A 125 -14.86 -22.23 21.69
C ALA A 125 -16.17 -22.14 20.88
N GLU A 126 -17.33 -22.41 21.49
CA GLU A 126 -18.63 -22.21 20.85
C GLU A 126 -18.91 -20.73 20.58
N ALA A 127 -18.67 -19.85 21.55
CA ALA A 127 -18.81 -18.40 21.37
C ALA A 127 -17.89 -17.84 20.27
N ASP A 128 -16.64 -18.34 20.17
CA ASP A 128 -15.74 -17.95 19.08
C ASP A 128 -16.15 -18.56 17.72
N ARG A 129 -16.74 -19.76 17.69
CA ARG A 129 -17.34 -20.34 16.48
C ARG A 129 -18.51 -19.49 15.97
N GLU A 130 -19.40 -19.04 16.86
CA GLU A 130 -20.50 -18.13 16.49
C GLU A 130 -19.97 -16.79 15.97
N ARG A 131 -18.98 -16.20 16.64
CA ARG A 131 -18.32 -14.96 16.17
C ARG A 131 -17.68 -15.12 14.79
N LEU A 132 -17.05 -16.26 14.53
CA LEU A 132 -16.48 -16.58 13.21
C LEU A 132 -17.58 -16.74 12.16
N GLN A 133 -18.68 -17.45 12.46
CA GLN A 133 -19.83 -17.57 11.56
C GLN A 133 -20.46 -16.20 11.26
N GLN A 134 -20.64 -15.34 12.25
CA GLN A 134 -21.12 -13.97 12.05
C GLN A 134 -20.17 -13.11 11.21
N ARG A 135 -18.85 -13.33 11.32
CA ARG A 135 -17.85 -12.65 10.48
C ARG A 135 -17.87 -13.15 9.05
N VAL A 136 -18.00 -14.45 8.83
CA VAL A 136 -18.15 -15.06 7.50
C VAL A 136 -19.42 -14.53 6.82
N ALA A 137 -20.58 -14.62 7.47
CA ALA A 137 -21.84 -14.10 6.92
C ALA A 137 -21.79 -12.60 6.57
N LYS A 138 -21.06 -11.78 7.33
CA LYS A 138 -20.82 -10.36 7.00
C LYS A 138 -19.89 -10.19 5.79
N LEU A 139 -18.86 -11.02 5.65
CA LEU A 139 -17.98 -11.00 4.49
C LEU A 139 -18.72 -11.47 3.23
N ASP A 140 -19.54 -12.51 3.33
CA ASP A 140 -20.35 -13.02 2.22
C ASP A 140 -21.36 -11.95 1.74
N ALA A 141 -22.10 -11.31 2.67
CA ALA A 141 -22.98 -10.20 2.33
C ALA A 141 -22.25 -8.99 1.71
N HIS A 142 -21.00 -8.71 2.13
CA HIS A 142 -20.17 -7.70 1.49
C HIS A 142 -19.69 -8.12 0.10
N LEU A 143 -19.43 -9.41 -0.14
CA LEU A 143 -19.08 -9.93 -1.47
C LEU A 143 -20.29 -9.86 -2.40
N GLU A 144 -21.47 -10.31 -1.99
CA GLU A 144 -22.72 -10.18 -2.76
C GLU A 144 -23.03 -8.71 -3.14
N GLN A 145 -22.83 -7.78 -2.19
CA GLN A 145 -22.97 -6.35 -2.48
C GLN A 145 -21.94 -5.88 -3.54
N ARG A 146 -20.69 -6.34 -3.47
CA ARG A 146 -19.67 -5.97 -4.46
C ARG A 146 -19.89 -6.60 -5.83
N GLU A 147 -20.39 -7.83 -5.88
CA GLU A 147 -20.75 -8.49 -7.13
C GLU A 147 -21.93 -7.79 -7.80
N THR A 148 -22.97 -7.41 -7.06
CA THR A 148 -24.11 -6.65 -7.60
C THR A 148 -23.73 -5.23 -8.03
N GLU A 149 -22.88 -4.53 -7.28
CA GLU A 149 -22.29 -3.24 -7.70
C GLU A 149 -21.52 -3.40 -9.02
N LEU A 150 -20.68 -4.43 -9.15
CA LEU A 150 -19.84 -4.68 -10.33
C LEU A 150 -20.64 -5.15 -11.55
N GLU A 151 -21.72 -5.91 -11.36
CA GLU A 151 -22.70 -6.26 -12.40
C GLU A 151 -23.40 -4.99 -12.91
N SER A 152 -23.76 -4.07 -12.01
CA SER A 152 -24.34 -2.78 -12.38
C SER A 152 -23.34 -1.89 -13.15
N GLU A 153 -22.06 -1.87 -12.77
CA GLU A 153 -21.02 -1.14 -13.50
C GLU A 153 -20.81 -1.72 -14.90
N ARG A 154 -20.76 -3.05 -15.03
CA ARG A 154 -20.66 -3.76 -16.31
C ARG A 154 -21.81 -3.42 -17.25
N SER A 155 -23.06 -3.46 -16.76
CA SER A 155 -24.23 -3.12 -17.59
C SER A 155 -24.25 -1.64 -18.00
N ASN A 156 -23.87 -0.72 -17.09
CA ASN A 156 -23.72 0.70 -17.41
C ASN A 156 -22.62 0.95 -18.46
N ARG A 157 -21.49 0.23 -18.36
CA ARG A 157 -20.40 0.31 -19.36
C ARG A 157 -20.84 -0.22 -20.72
N GLN A 158 -21.52 -1.37 -20.78
CA GLN A 158 -22.08 -1.91 -22.01
C GLN A 158 -23.11 -0.96 -22.65
N ALA A 159 -23.98 -0.34 -21.85
CA ALA A 159 -24.92 0.67 -22.34
C ALA A 159 -24.23 1.93 -22.90
N LEU A 160 -23.13 2.36 -22.27
CA LEU A 160 -22.31 3.47 -22.76
C LEU A 160 -21.57 3.12 -24.06
N GLU A 161 -20.96 1.93 -24.14
CA GLU A 161 -20.31 1.40 -25.33
C GLU A 161 -21.33 1.25 -26.49
N ALA A 162 -22.55 0.77 -26.21
CA ALA A 162 -23.65 0.72 -27.17
C ALA A 162 -24.08 2.11 -27.65
N SER A 163 -24.17 3.10 -26.76
CA SER A 163 -24.49 4.49 -27.14
C SER A 163 -23.38 5.14 -27.97
N GLN A 164 -22.11 4.87 -27.67
CA GLN A 164 -20.97 5.37 -28.43
C GLN A 164 -20.89 4.72 -29.82
N THR A 165 -21.08 3.41 -29.92
CA THR A 165 -21.09 2.70 -31.21
C THR A 165 -22.30 3.08 -32.08
N ALA A 166 -23.47 3.37 -31.49
CA ALA A 166 -24.61 3.91 -32.22
C ALA A 166 -24.29 5.30 -32.81
N LYS A 167 -23.70 6.21 -32.03
CA LYS A 167 -23.28 7.54 -32.51
C LYS A 167 -22.17 7.47 -33.55
N ALA A 168 -21.23 6.54 -33.41
CA ALA A 168 -20.18 6.32 -34.40
C ALA A 168 -20.78 5.90 -35.75
N LYS A 169 -21.75 4.96 -35.75
CA LYS A 169 -22.49 4.56 -36.95
C LYS A 169 -23.30 5.69 -37.57
N GLU A 170 -24.03 6.46 -36.76
CA GLU A 170 -24.78 7.64 -37.26
C GLU A 170 -23.85 8.66 -37.94
N ILE A 171 -22.66 8.87 -37.37
CA ILE A 171 -21.62 9.71 -37.96
C ILE A 171 -21.09 9.08 -39.26
N GLU A 172 -20.71 7.79 -39.27
CA GLU A 172 -20.26 7.06 -40.48
C GLU A 172 -21.29 7.09 -41.60
N ASP A 173 -22.56 6.83 -41.29
CA ASP A 173 -23.67 6.89 -42.23
C ASP A 173 -23.82 8.30 -42.82
N SER A 174 -23.76 9.35 -41.99
CA SER A 174 -23.84 10.75 -42.43
C SER A 174 -22.66 11.15 -43.34
N TRP A 175 -21.43 10.74 -43.01
CA TRP A 175 -20.27 10.98 -43.86
C TRP A 175 -20.34 10.18 -45.16
N SER A 176 -20.87 8.94 -45.13
CA SER A 176 -21.07 8.13 -46.33
C SER A 176 -22.10 8.78 -47.28
N ALA A 177 -23.16 9.39 -46.73
CA ALA A 177 -24.16 10.12 -47.49
C ALA A 177 -23.56 11.40 -48.11
N VAL A 178 -22.80 12.18 -47.34
CA VAL A 178 -22.09 13.36 -47.85
C VAL A 178 -21.06 12.99 -48.91
N LEU A 179 -20.31 11.89 -48.74
CA LEU A 179 -19.34 11.42 -49.72
C LEU A 179 -20.02 11.02 -51.04
N LYS A 180 -21.12 10.26 -50.98
CA LYS A 180 -21.94 9.94 -52.17
C LYS A 180 -22.48 11.19 -52.84
N GLU A 181 -23.04 12.13 -52.08
CA GLU A 181 -23.53 13.39 -52.64
C GLU A 181 -22.40 14.18 -53.31
N LYS A 182 -21.17 14.17 -52.76
CA LYS A 182 -20.01 14.80 -53.42
C LYS A 182 -19.57 14.04 -54.66
N GLU A 183 -19.56 12.71 -54.64
CA GLU A 183 -19.26 11.86 -55.79
C GLU A 183 -20.25 12.11 -56.94
N ASP A 184 -21.56 12.08 -56.65
CA ASP A 184 -22.63 12.41 -57.60
C ASP A 184 -22.51 13.84 -58.16
N ASN A 185 -22.20 14.83 -57.30
CA ASN A 185 -21.95 16.21 -57.73
C ASN A 185 -20.71 16.34 -58.63
N TRP A 186 -19.64 15.58 -58.36
CA TRP A 186 -18.45 15.58 -59.22
C TRP A 186 -18.72 14.88 -60.55
N ALA A 187 -19.42 13.74 -60.55
CA ALA A 187 -19.84 13.05 -61.76
C ALA A 187 -20.80 13.90 -62.62
N ALA A 188 -21.70 14.67 -61.99
CA ALA A 188 -22.57 15.62 -62.69
C ALA A 188 -21.77 16.79 -63.31
N LYS A 189 -20.77 17.32 -62.60
CA LYS A 189 -19.86 18.33 -63.15
C LYS A 189 -19.03 17.79 -64.31
N GLU A 190 -18.47 16.60 -64.16
CA GLU A 190 -17.73 15.91 -65.22
C GLU A 190 -18.59 15.77 -66.48
N LYS A 191 -19.82 15.25 -66.36
CA LYS A 191 -20.79 15.19 -67.46
C LYS A 191 -21.06 16.57 -68.09
N SER A 192 -21.27 17.61 -67.28
CA SER A 192 -21.49 18.96 -67.80
C SER A 192 -20.27 19.52 -68.56
N PHE A 193 -19.05 19.14 -68.16
CA PHE A 193 -17.82 19.52 -68.85
C PHE A 193 -17.61 18.70 -70.12
N THR A 194 -17.94 17.40 -70.14
CA THR A 194 -17.89 16.59 -71.37
C THR A 194 -18.93 17.06 -72.38
N GLU A 195 -20.17 17.34 -71.96
CA GLU A 195 -21.20 17.93 -72.82
C GLU A 195 -20.78 19.30 -73.37
N ARG A 196 -20.15 20.15 -72.54
CA ARG A 196 -19.60 21.44 -73.00
C ARG A 196 -18.46 21.27 -73.99
N ALA A 197 -17.57 20.30 -73.78
CA ALA A 197 -16.48 19.98 -74.70
C ALA A 197 -17.01 19.46 -76.04
N GLU A 198 -17.99 18.53 -76.02
CA GLU A 198 -18.66 18.06 -77.23
C GLU A 198 -19.36 19.20 -77.99
N ASN A 199 -20.06 20.09 -77.27
CA ASN A 199 -20.71 21.25 -77.89
C ASN A 199 -19.69 22.24 -78.49
N GLN A 200 -18.55 22.46 -77.82
CA GLN A 200 -17.45 23.25 -78.39
C GLN A 200 -16.81 22.56 -79.60
N GLU A 201 -16.71 21.23 -79.62
CA GLU A 201 -16.21 20.47 -80.76
C GLU A 201 -17.19 20.54 -81.96
N ARG A 202 -18.51 20.48 -81.70
CA ARG A 202 -19.56 20.72 -82.71
C ARG A 202 -19.46 22.14 -83.28
N LEU A 203 -19.38 23.17 -82.43
CA LEU A 203 -19.17 24.56 -82.86
C LEU A 203 -17.86 24.75 -83.65
N LEU A 204 -16.77 24.08 -83.29
CA LEU A 204 -15.53 24.12 -84.07
C LEU A 204 -15.65 23.41 -85.42
N LYS A 205 -16.44 22.34 -85.52
CA LYS A 205 -16.77 21.69 -86.81
C LYS A 205 -17.63 22.60 -87.68
N GLU A 206 -18.65 23.25 -87.10
CA GLU A 206 -19.50 24.23 -87.77
C GLU A 206 -18.72 25.47 -88.23
N ILE A 207 -17.85 26.04 -87.39
CA ILE A 207 -17.00 27.19 -87.76
C ILE A 207 -16.01 26.79 -88.85
N LYS A 208 -15.43 25.58 -88.84
CA LYS A 208 -14.58 25.10 -89.94
C LYS A 208 -15.35 25.00 -91.25
N ALA A 209 -16.57 24.45 -91.22
CA ALA A 209 -17.44 24.39 -92.39
C ALA A 209 -17.85 25.78 -92.89
N ASN A 210 -18.24 26.68 -91.98
CA ASN A 210 -18.61 28.07 -92.30
C ASN A 210 -17.41 28.89 -92.79
N TYR A 211 -16.20 28.66 -92.28
CA TYR A 211 -14.98 29.28 -92.77
C TYR A 211 -14.64 28.77 -94.18
N GLU A 212 -14.80 27.48 -94.46
CA GLU A 212 -14.64 26.94 -95.81
C GLU A 212 -15.66 27.54 -96.80
N VAL A 213 -16.92 27.71 -96.37
CA VAL A 213 -17.96 28.41 -97.16
C VAL A 213 -17.64 29.90 -97.31
N SER A 214 -17.19 30.57 -96.26
CA SER A 214 -16.80 31.99 -96.31
C SER A 214 -15.57 32.21 -97.18
N GLN A 215 -14.62 31.27 -97.21
CA GLN A 215 -13.45 31.33 -98.08
C GLN A 215 -13.81 31.10 -99.55
N ARG A 216 -14.88 30.31 -99.82
CA ARG A 216 -15.48 30.23 -101.16
C ARG A 216 -16.19 31.55 -101.54
N LEU A 217 -16.87 32.21 -100.60
CA LEU A 217 -17.57 33.49 -100.83
C LEU A 217 -16.63 34.70 -100.91
N GLU A 218 -15.55 34.77 -100.13
CA GLU A 218 -14.54 35.84 -100.19
C GLU A 218 -13.79 35.83 -101.52
N ARG A 219 -13.68 34.65 -102.14
CA ARG A 219 -13.18 34.47 -103.51
C ARG A 219 -14.12 35.04 -104.58
N ASP A 220 -15.42 35.10 -104.31
CA ASP A 220 -16.44 35.76 -105.16
C ASP A 220 -16.60 37.26 -104.82
N ALA A 221 -16.36 37.67 -103.57
CA ALA A 221 -16.61 39.02 -103.06
C ALA A 221 -15.46 40.02 -103.27
N ASN A 222 -14.44 39.66 -104.05
CA ASN A 222 -13.34 40.56 -104.42
C ASN A 222 -13.69 41.47 -105.62
N ASP A 223 -14.99 41.63 -105.91
CA ASP A 223 -15.54 42.50 -106.94
C ASP A 223 -16.52 43.53 -106.32
N GLU A 224 -16.35 44.79 -106.73
CA GLU A 224 -17.18 45.98 -106.44
C GLU A 224 -17.28 46.60 -105.02
N GLY A 225 -16.94 47.91 -104.94
CA GLY A 225 -17.79 48.90 -104.25
C GLY A 225 -17.31 49.51 -102.92
N ARG A 226 -16.43 50.53 -102.98
CA ARG A 226 -15.85 51.20 -101.78
C ARG A 226 -16.71 52.30 -101.15
N ASP A 227 -17.81 52.72 -101.79
CA ASP A 227 -18.55 53.94 -101.41
C ASP A 227 -19.65 53.76 -100.34
N ARG A 228 -19.92 52.53 -99.88
CA ARG A 228 -20.90 52.27 -98.79
C ARG A 228 -20.35 52.48 -97.37
N HIS A 229 -19.16 53.08 -97.21
CA HIS A 229 -18.49 53.18 -95.91
C HIS A 229 -18.78 54.48 -95.14
N ALA A 230 -19.09 55.60 -95.82
CA ALA A 230 -19.33 56.88 -95.15
C ALA A 230 -20.64 56.86 -94.32
N ASP A 231 -21.78 56.50 -94.95
CA ASP A 231 -23.07 56.45 -94.25
C ASP A 231 -23.11 55.37 -93.16
N ARG A 232 -22.41 54.24 -93.37
CA ARG A 232 -22.25 53.20 -92.35
C ARG A 232 -21.47 53.68 -91.12
N ALA A 233 -20.50 54.59 -91.27
CA ALA A 233 -19.75 55.11 -90.13
C ALA A 233 -20.65 55.98 -89.24
N VAL A 234 -21.42 56.90 -89.83
CA VAL A 234 -22.37 57.76 -89.10
C VAL A 234 -23.47 56.93 -88.43
N GLN A 235 -23.98 55.91 -89.12
CA GLN A 235 -25.00 55.03 -88.56
C GLN A 235 -24.44 54.13 -87.44
N ALA A 236 -23.19 53.67 -87.54
CA ALA A 236 -22.51 52.96 -86.47
C ALA A 236 -22.24 53.84 -85.24
N GLU A 237 -21.91 55.13 -85.41
CA GLU A 237 -21.79 56.07 -84.28
C GLU A 237 -23.11 56.27 -83.54
N LEU A 238 -24.23 56.36 -84.26
CA LEU A 238 -25.57 56.43 -83.66
C LEU A 238 -25.95 55.12 -82.94
N ASP A 239 -25.65 53.95 -83.52
CA ASP A 239 -25.89 52.65 -82.89
C ASP A 239 -25.01 52.45 -81.63
N ILE A 240 -23.77 52.94 -81.63
CA ILE A 240 -22.90 52.93 -80.44
C ILE A 240 -23.52 53.79 -79.32
N LEU A 241 -23.93 55.02 -79.62
CA LEU A 241 -24.58 55.92 -78.66
C LEU A 241 -25.89 55.34 -78.12
N ALA A 242 -26.71 54.71 -78.96
CA ALA A 242 -27.91 54.00 -78.53
C ALA A 242 -27.55 52.84 -77.57
N SER A 243 -26.55 52.02 -77.92
CA SER A 243 -26.11 50.90 -77.09
C SER A 243 -25.55 51.34 -75.73
N ASP A 244 -24.88 52.49 -75.66
CA ASP A 244 -24.34 53.03 -74.41
C ASP A 244 -25.44 53.66 -73.53
N LEU A 245 -26.47 54.25 -74.14
CA LEU A 245 -27.68 54.68 -73.43
C LEU A 245 -28.48 53.49 -72.88
N GLU A 246 -28.61 52.40 -73.64
CA GLU A 246 -29.21 51.14 -73.15
C GLU A 246 -28.41 50.54 -71.98
N LYS A 247 -27.07 50.45 -72.09
CA LYS A 247 -26.20 49.99 -71.00
C LYS A 247 -26.30 50.88 -69.76
N ALA A 248 -26.46 52.19 -69.93
CA ALA A 248 -26.65 53.12 -68.82
C ALA A 248 -28.01 52.90 -68.12
N ASN A 249 -29.09 52.72 -68.90
CA ASN A 249 -30.42 52.41 -68.35
C ASN A 249 -30.46 51.06 -67.63
N VAL A 250 -29.84 50.01 -68.17
CA VAL A 250 -29.76 48.70 -67.51
C VAL A 250 -29.04 48.81 -66.16
N ARG A 251 -27.89 49.51 -66.10
CA ARG A 251 -27.17 49.76 -64.84
C ARG A 251 -27.98 50.58 -63.84
N LEU A 252 -28.79 51.52 -64.31
CA LEU A 252 -29.66 52.32 -63.46
C LEU A 252 -30.74 51.44 -62.81
N VAL A 253 -31.40 50.58 -63.59
CA VAL A 253 -32.38 49.60 -63.08
C VAL A 253 -31.73 48.57 -62.14
N GLU A 254 -30.52 48.09 -62.43
CA GLU A 254 -29.76 47.21 -61.53
C GLU A 254 -29.42 47.91 -60.19
N LEU A 255 -29.10 49.20 -60.22
CA LEU A 255 -28.84 49.97 -59.01
C LEU A 255 -30.11 50.27 -58.22
N GLU A 256 -31.23 50.56 -58.89
CA GLU A 256 -32.53 50.76 -58.26
C GLU A 256 -33.05 49.48 -57.60
N THR A 257 -33.07 48.36 -58.31
CA THR A 257 -33.46 47.06 -57.77
C THR A 257 -32.56 46.62 -56.62
N ARG A 258 -31.25 46.88 -56.69
CA ARG A 258 -30.34 46.66 -55.55
C ARG A 258 -30.60 47.60 -54.37
N ASN A 259 -31.04 48.84 -54.60
CA ASN A 259 -31.44 49.77 -53.55
C ASN A 259 -32.73 49.30 -52.86
N GLU A 260 -33.72 48.83 -53.64
CA GLU A 260 -34.94 48.22 -53.13
C GLU A 260 -34.67 46.93 -52.36
N GLN A 261 -33.81 46.04 -52.87
CA GLN A 261 -33.39 44.85 -52.17
C GLN A 261 -32.68 45.19 -50.85
N LEU A 262 -31.74 46.14 -50.85
CA LEU A 262 -31.09 46.60 -49.63
C LEU A 262 -32.09 47.22 -48.65
N ARG A 263 -33.10 47.97 -49.11
CA ARG A 263 -34.19 48.49 -48.27
C ARG A 263 -35.06 47.38 -47.70
N LEU A 264 -35.33 46.32 -48.45
CA LEU A 264 -36.07 45.15 -47.98
C LEU A 264 -35.25 44.35 -46.95
N GLU A 265 -33.95 44.16 -47.16
CA GLU A 265 -33.03 43.54 -46.18
C GLU A 265 -32.91 44.40 -44.92
N LEU A 266 -32.88 45.74 -45.04
CA LEU A 266 -32.88 46.66 -43.91
C LEU A 266 -34.23 46.67 -43.18
N ALA A 267 -35.35 46.54 -43.89
CA ALA A 267 -36.68 46.40 -43.28
C ALA A 267 -36.88 45.03 -42.61
N GLN A 268 -36.34 43.95 -43.19
CA GLN A 268 -36.37 42.61 -42.58
C GLN A 268 -35.48 42.55 -41.34
N SER A 269 -34.29 43.14 -41.37
CA SER A 269 -33.40 43.20 -40.20
C SER A 269 -33.88 44.18 -39.12
N ALA A 270 -34.49 45.31 -39.48
CA ALA A 270 -35.14 46.21 -38.52
C ALA A 270 -36.44 45.63 -37.94
N GLY A 271 -37.18 44.82 -38.72
CA GLY A 271 -38.33 44.05 -38.24
C GLY A 271 -37.93 42.92 -37.28
N HIS A 272 -36.71 42.38 -37.45
CA HIS A 272 -36.06 41.50 -36.47
C HIS A 272 -35.27 42.33 -35.44
N ALA A 273 -35.97 43.16 -34.68
CA ALA A 273 -35.47 43.63 -33.39
C ALA A 273 -35.29 42.39 -32.49
N ALA A 274 -34.11 41.79 -32.55
CA ALA A 274 -33.79 40.59 -31.78
C ALA A 274 -34.02 40.89 -30.28
N PRO A 275 -34.74 40.01 -29.55
CA PRO A 275 -34.81 40.15 -28.11
C PRO A 275 -33.37 40.15 -27.57
N ALA A 276 -33.13 40.94 -26.51
CA ALA A 276 -31.81 40.96 -25.89
C ALA A 276 -31.38 39.52 -25.59
N VAL A 277 -30.14 39.17 -25.94
CA VAL A 277 -29.64 37.76 -25.87
C VAL A 277 -29.77 37.15 -24.46
N GLU A 278 -29.92 38.01 -23.44
CA GLU A 278 -30.15 37.66 -22.05
C GLU A 278 -31.56 37.08 -21.78
N ASP A 279 -32.56 37.43 -22.58
CA ASP A 279 -33.97 36.97 -22.51
C ASP A 279 -34.27 35.76 -23.42
N ASP A 280 -33.31 35.32 -24.24
CA ASP A 280 -33.49 34.13 -25.07
C ASP A 280 -33.72 32.88 -24.17
N PRO A 281 -34.85 32.16 -24.33
CA PRO A 281 -35.13 30.95 -23.55
C PRO A 281 -34.06 29.87 -23.69
N ALA A 282 -33.29 29.84 -24.79
CA ALA A 282 -32.12 28.97 -24.93
C ALA A 282 -30.97 29.40 -24.01
N PHE A 283 -30.69 30.70 -23.92
CA PHE A 283 -29.64 31.26 -23.05
C PHE A 283 -29.96 31.04 -21.57
N LEU A 284 -31.21 31.27 -21.16
CA LEU A 284 -31.67 31.04 -19.78
C LEU A 284 -31.58 29.55 -19.39
N ARG A 285 -31.95 28.63 -20.30
CA ARG A 285 -31.74 27.18 -20.10
C ARG A 285 -30.27 26.85 -19.92
N LEU A 286 -29.40 27.32 -20.83
CA LEU A 286 -27.96 27.08 -20.79
C LEU A 286 -27.32 27.63 -19.50
N ARG A 287 -27.79 28.78 -18.99
CA ARG A 287 -27.39 29.37 -17.71
C ARG A 287 -27.80 28.50 -16.52
N SER A 288 -29.04 27.99 -16.51
CA SER A 288 -29.54 27.08 -15.46
C SER A 288 -28.80 25.73 -15.46
N GLU A 289 -28.47 25.21 -16.65
CA GLU A 289 -27.69 23.99 -16.82
C GLU A 289 -26.25 24.20 -16.35
N ASN A 290 -25.61 25.31 -16.72
CA ASN A 290 -24.28 25.68 -16.19
C ASN A 290 -24.27 25.80 -14.67
N GLN A 291 -25.33 26.36 -14.06
CA GLN A 291 -25.46 26.45 -12.60
C GLN A 291 -25.64 25.06 -11.96
N SER A 292 -26.40 24.17 -12.58
CA SER A 292 -26.54 22.76 -12.18
C SER A 292 -25.23 21.99 -12.28
N LEU A 293 -24.52 22.12 -13.41
CA LEU A 293 -23.20 21.51 -13.64
C LEU A 293 -22.15 22.03 -12.65
N ARG A 294 -22.15 23.33 -12.33
CA ARG A 294 -21.28 23.90 -11.29
C ARG A 294 -21.55 23.28 -9.91
N ARG A 295 -22.81 23.16 -9.50
CA ARG A 295 -23.18 22.48 -8.23
C ARG A 295 -22.79 21.01 -8.21
N LYS A 296 -22.98 20.29 -9.33
CA LYS A 296 -22.53 18.90 -9.47
C LYS A 296 -21.01 18.80 -9.33
N LEU A 297 -20.25 19.66 -10.01
CA LEU A 297 -18.79 19.72 -9.95
C LEU A 297 -18.28 20.05 -8.53
N GLU A 298 -18.92 20.99 -7.85
CA GLU A 298 -18.63 21.34 -6.45
C GLU A 298 -18.88 20.15 -5.51
N SER A 299 -20.04 19.50 -5.61
CA SER A 299 -20.33 18.29 -4.81
C SER A 299 -19.38 17.11 -5.10
N ALA A 300 -18.90 16.97 -6.34
CA ALA A 300 -17.91 15.96 -6.71
C ALA A 300 -16.52 16.30 -6.15
N ALA A 301 -16.14 17.58 -6.14
CA ALA A 301 -14.90 18.04 -5.53
C ALA A 301 -14.92 17.86 -3.99
N GLU A 302 -16.06 18.09 -3.34
CA GLU A 302 -16.22 17.83 -1.90
C GLU A 302 -16.15 16.33 -1.57
N LYS A 303 -16.84 15.46 -2.33
CA LYS A 303 -16.73 14.00 -2.17
C LYS A 303 -15.29 13.51 -2.33
N LYS A 304 -14.61 13.91 -3.41
CA LYS A 304 -13.20 13.57 -3.65
C LYS A 304 -12.28 14.06 -2.53
N LYS A 305 -12.57 15.24 -1.94
CA LYS A 305 -11.82 15.78 -0.80
C LYS A 305 -12.08 14.99 0.49
N ALA A 306 -13.32 14.58 0.74
CA ALA A 306 -13.68 13.71 1.86
C ALA A 306 -12.99 12.34 1.75
N GLU A 307 -13.09 11.69 0.58
CA GLU A 307 -12.39 10.44 0.25
C GLU A 307 -10.87 10.57 0.45
N SER A 308 -10.25 11.62 -0.12
CA SER A 308 -8.82 11.89 0.05
C SER A 308 -8.43 12.04 1.53
N SER A 309 -9.27 12.71 2.35
CA SER A 309 -9.00 12.86 3.78
C SER A 309 -9.18 11.55 4.56
N SER A 310 -10.11 10.68 4.13
CA SER A 310 -10.31 9.35 4.69
C SER A 310 -9.10 8.45 4.39
N MET A 311 -8.62 8.47 3.14
CA MET A 311 -7.42 7.74 2.73
C MET A 311 -6.17 8.24 3.47
N GLU A 312 -5.99 9.57 3.62
CA GLU A 312 -4.87 10.13 4.39
C GLU A 312 -4.94 9.75 5.88
N ASN A 313 -6.13 9.71 6.47
CA ASN A 313 -6.32 9.20 7.84
C ASN A 313 -6.01 7.69 7.93
N ARG A 314 -6.42 6.87 6.94
CA ARG A 314 -6.13 5.43 6.93
C ARG A 314 -4.63 5.17 6.78
N ILE A 315 -3.93 5.92 5.92
CA ILE A 315 -2.46 5.91 5.82
C ILE A 315 -1.84 6.22 7.18
N ARG A 316 -2.25 7.30 7.84
CA ARG A 316 -1.74 7.66 9.19
C ARG A 316 -2.03 6.63 10.27
N THR A 317 -3.12 5.85 10.18
CA THR A 317 -3.34 4.72 11.09
C THR A 317 -2.39 3.57 10.79
N LEU A 318 -2.24 3.19 9.52
CA LEU A 318 -1.34 2.11 9.10
C LEU A 318 0.13 2.45 9.40
N GLU A 319 0.56 3.70 9.21
CA GLU A 319 1.90 4.17 9.58
C GLU A 319 2.18 4.06 11.09
N ARG A 320 1.15 4.23 11.94
CA ARG A 320 1.29 4.03 13.39
C ARG A 320 1.34 2.55 13.74
N GLU A 321 0.46 1.75 13.15
CA GLU A 321 0.43 0.28 13.32
C GLU A 321 1.78 -0.35 12.90
N ILE A 322 2.35 0.08 11.78
CA ILE A 322 3.68 -0.35 11.31
C ILE A 322 4.75 0.02 12.34
N ARG A 323 4.80 1.27 12.83
CA ARG A 323 5.79 1.69 13.84
C ARG A 323 5.67 0.93 15.16
N THR A 324 4.45 0.58 15.59
CA THR A 324 4.26 -0.27 16.77
C THR A 324 4.76 -1.69 16.52
N LEU A 325 4.48 -2.28 15.35
CA LEU A 325 4.97 -3.60 14.99
C LEU A 325 6.49 -3.64 14.80
N GLU A 326 7.12 -2.57 14.33
CA GLU A 326 8.59 -2.41 14.28
C GLU A 326 9.19 -2.33 15.69
N ALA A 327 8.55 -1.60 16.62
CA ALA A 327 8.96 -1.55 18.02
C ALA A 327 8.79 -2.92 18.71
N ASP A 328 7.69 -3.63 18.48
CA ASP A 328 7.46 -4.96 19.03
C ASP A 328 8.42 -6.00 18.44
N ARG A 329 8.70 -5.92 17.13
CA ARG A 329 9.69 -6.76 16.45
C ARG A 329 11.08 -6.54 17.03
N THR A 330 11.54 -5.31 17.16
CA THR A 330 12.86 -5.03 17.75
C THR A 330 12.90 -5.40 19.24
N ALA A 331 11.80 -5.29 19.99
CA ALA A 331 11.70 -5.78 21.35
C ALA A 331 11.75 -7.33 21.44
N LEU A 332 11.19 -8.05 20.46
CA LEU A 332 11.28 -9.51 20.35
C LEU A 332 12.67 -9.97 19.90
N GLU A 333 13.29 -9.31 18.93
CA GLU A 333 14.69 -9.56 18.51
C GLU A 333 15.64 -9.34 19.70
N ASN A 334 15.42 -8.30 20.52
CA ASN A 334 16.16 -8.05 21.76
C ASN A 334 15.86 -9.03 22.92
N LYS A 335 14.74 -9.77 22.88
CA LYS A 335 14.48 -10.88 23.82
C LYS A 335 15.16 -12.16 23.33
N LEU A 336 15.08 -12.43 22.03
CA LEU A 336 15.73 -13.57 21.39
C LEU A 336 17.26 -13.51 21.55
N SER A 337 17.88 -12.34 21.38
CA SER A 337 19.32 -12.14 21.62
C SER A 337 19.73 -12.24 23.09
N LYS A 338 18.80 -12.06 24.05
CA LYS A 338 19.06 -12.36 25.46
C LYS A 338 18.94 -13.85 25.78
N TRP A 339 18.26 -14.61 24.92
CA TRP A 339 18.07 -16.05 25.07
C TRP A 339 19.01 -16.89 24.19
N SER A 340 19.81 -16.29 23.30
CA SER A 340 20.83 -17.02 22.52
C SER A 340 21.85 -17.74 23.40
N ASN A 341 22.14 -17.18 24.58
CA ASN A 341 23.08 -17.76 25.54
C ASN A 341 22.49 -18.97 26.28
N TYR A 342 21.23 -19.35 26.04
CA TYR A 342 20.62 -20.54 26.63
C TYR A 342 21.40 -21.81 26.25
N ASP A 343 21.85 -21.94 25.00
CA ASP A 343 22.65 -23.09 24.57
C ASP A 343 24.10 -23.05 25.08
N GLU A 344 24.60 -21.90 25.52
CA GLU A 344 25.89 -21.77 26.22
C GLU A 344 25.74 -22.17 27.68
N ILE A 345 24.78 -21.58 28.40
CA ILE A 345 24.46 -21.91 29.80
C ILE A 345 24.08 -23.39 29.92
N ARG A 346 23.35 -23.96 28.95
CA ARG A 346 23.04 -25.39 28.92
C ARG A 346 24.29 -26.25 28.78
N ARG A 347 25.22 -25.89 27.88
CA ARG A 347 26.50 -26.60 27.73
C ARG A 347 27.38 -26.45 28.97
N GLU A 348 27.38 -25.29 29.62
CA GLU A 348 28.10 -25.07 30.87
C GLU A 348 27.50 -25.90 32.02
N LEU A 349 26.17 -25.96 32.15
CA LEU A 349 25.49 -26.81 33.14
C LEU A 349 25.67 -28.30 32.85
N GLU A 350 25.69 -28.71 31.59
CA GLU A 350 25.96 -30.11 31.19
C GLU A 350 27.42 -30.48 31.47
N MET A 351 28.39 -29.59 31.18
CA MET A 351 29.78 -29.75 31.61
C MET A 351 29.93 -29.76 33.14
N LEU A 352 29.20 -28.94 33.88
CA LEU A 352 29.23 -28.94 35.35
C LEU A 352 28.67 -30.24 35.93
N ARG A 353 27.55 -30.74 35.41
CA ARG A 353 27.00 -32.06 35.78
C ARG A 353 27.98 -33.18 35.44
N ASP A 354 28.64 -33.11 34.29
CA ASP A 354 29.60 -34.12 33.87
C ASP A 354 30.90 -34.05 34.71
N ILE A 355 31.30 -32.86 35.20
CA ILE A 355 32.40 -32.69 36.18
C ILE A 355 31.99 -33.21 37.57
N GLU A 356 30.77 -32.91 38.04
CA GLU A 356 30.22 -33.44 39.29
C GLU A 356 30.19 -34.98 39.29
N ASN A 357 29.90 -35.60 38.14
CA ASN A 357 29.98 -37.06 37.93
C ASN A 357 31.41 -37.61 37.76
N ILE A 358 32.44 -36.76 37.61
CA ILE A 358 33.85 -37.18 37.48
C ILE A 358 34.56 -37.21 38.85
N ASP A 359 34.19 -36.33 39.78
CA ASP A 359 34.80 -36.28 41.13
C ASP A 359 34.49 -37.51 42.02
N GLU A 360 33.57 -38.41 41.60
CA GLU A 360 33.33 -39.71 42.26
C GLU A 360 34.18 -40.88 41.72
N ALA A 361 35.04 -40.67 40.71
CA ALA A 361 35.80 -41.74 40.04
C ALA A 361 37.34 -41.59 40.18
N GLU A 362 37.91 -42.26 41.20
CA GLU A 362 39.37 -42.39 41.38
C GLU A 362 40.02 -43.30 40.30
N ASP A 363 40.15 -42.83 39.06
CA ASP A 363 40.92 -43.50 37.99
C ASP A 363 41.99 -42.57 37.38
N THR A 364 43.22 -42.64 37.90
CA THR A 364 44.35 -41.81 37.43
C THR A 364 44.71 -42.06 35.95
N ASP A 365 44.49 -43.29 35.46
CA ASP A 365 44.73 -43.66 34.05
C ASP A 365 43.70 -43.03 33.09
N ASN A 366 42.48 -42.78 33.57
CA ASN A 366 41.48 -42.00 32.84
C ASN A 366 41.87 -40.52 32.82
N LEU A 367 42.39 -39.99 33.93
CA LEU A 367 42.84 -38.59 34.00
C LEU A 367 44.02 -38.34 33.04
N GLU A 368 45.03 -39.20 32.98
CA GLU A 368 46.15 -39.03 32.04
C GLU A 368 45.68 -39.10 30.58
N ARG A 369 44.77 -40.04 30.26
CA ARG A 369 44.15 -40.14 28.92
C ARG A 369 43.27 -38.93 28.57
N LEU A 370 42.53 -38.39 29.55
CA LEU A 370 41.71 -37.20 29.39
C LEU A 370 42.59 -35.95 29.18
N LEU A 371 43.70 -35.84 29.92
CA LEU A 371 44.68 -34.77 29.73
C LEU A 371 45.40 -34.88 28.38
N LEU A 372 45.78 -36.08 27.92
CA LEU A 372 46.37 -36.29 26.59
C LEU A 372 45.38 -35.98 25.46
N THR A 373 44.11 -36.37 25.58
CA THR A 373 43.08 -36.04 24.58
C THR A 373 42.74 -34.55 24.58
N ARG A 374 42.65 -33.92 25.76
CA ARG A 374 42.46 -32.47 25.90
C ARG A 374 43.67 -31.67 25.40
N ASN A 375 44.89 -32.15 25.61
CA ASN A 375 46.11 -31.52 25.07
C ASN A 375 46.17 -31.64 23.54
N LYS A 376 45.85 -32.82 22.97
CA LYS A 376 45.70 -32.98 21.51
C LYS A 376 44.62 -32.06 20.94
N LYS A 377 43.47 -31.94 21.60
CA LYS A 377 42.40 -31.03 21.19
C LYS A 377 42.86 -29.57 21.25
N LEU A 378 43.43 -29.12 22.37
CA LEU A 378 44.00 -27.77 22.50
C LEU A 378 45.07 -27.47 21.44
N ASN A 379 45.89 -28.46 21.08
CA ASN A 379 46.91 -28.28 20.05
C ASN A 379 46.28 -28.19 18.65
N ASN A 380 45.24 -28.97 18.36
CA ASN A 380 44.44 -28.85 17.13
C ASN A 380 43.76 -27.47 17.06
N ASP A 381 43.03 -27.09 18.11
CA ASP A 381 42.34 -25.80 18.24
C ASP A 381 43.33 -24.63 18.08
N TYR A 382 44.53 -24.75 18.66
CA TYR A 382 45.63 -23.77 18.47
C TYR A 382 46.15 -23.73 17.02
N THR A 383 46.27 -24.88 16.35
CA THR A 383 46.65 -24.89 14.92
C THR A 383 45.57 -24.29 14.01
N GLU A 384 44.29 -24.56 14.27
CA GLU A 384 43.15 -23.99 13.53
C GLU A 384 43.04 -22.48 13.76
N LEU A 385 43.20 -22.03 15.01
CA LEU A 385 43.21 -20.60 15.35
C LEU A 385 44.42 -19.88 14.72
N ARG A 386 45.58 -20.56 14.63
CA ARG A 386 46.76 -20.02 13.94
C ARG A 386 46.59 -19.97 12.41
N VAL A 387 45.96 -20.97 11.80
CA VAL A 387 45.65 -20.96 10.36
C VAL A 387 44.64 -19.86 10.04
N SER A 388 43.54 -19.77 10.78
CA SER A 388 42.54 -18.71 10.58
C SER A 388 43.08 -17.31 10.87
N HIS A 389 44.00 -17.15 11.84
CA HIS A 389 44.72 -15.88 12.03
C HIS A 389 45.60 -15.52 10.82
N ASN A 390 46.36 -16.48 10.28
CA ASN A 390 47.16 -16.26 9.08
C ASN A 390 46.28 -15.95 7.85
N GLU A 391 45.14 -16.62 7.68
CA GLU A 391 44.17 -16.30 6.63
C GLU A 391 43.58 -14.89 6.79
N LEU A 392 43.23 -14.49 8.02
CA LEU A 392 42.73 -13.14 8.29
C LEU A 392 43.81 -12.09 8.02
N GLN A 393 45.07 -12.33 8.40
CA GLN A 393 46.20 -11.47 8.03
C GLN A 393 46.39 -11.39 6.52
N GLN A 394 46.30 -12.52 5.79
CA GLN A 394 46.40 -12.53 4.33
C GLN A 394 45.26 -11.77 3.66
N ARG A 395 44.02 -11.92 4.15
CA ARG A 395 42.84 -11.17 3.66
C ARG A 395 42.94 -9.67 3.98
N LEU A 396 43.48 -9.29 5.14
CA LEU A 396 43.76 -7.89 5.46
C LEU A 396 44.84 -7.32 4.53
N GLY A 397 45.89 -8.09 4.26
CA GLY A 397 46.93 -7.73 3.28
C GLY A 397 46.36 -7.51 1.87
N SER A 398 45.56 -8.46 1.36
CA SER A 398 44.96 -8.33 0.03
C SER A 398 43.94 -7.18 -0.04
N LEU A 399 43.13 -6.97 0.99
CA LEU A 399 42.22 -5.82 1.04
C LEU A 399 42.98 -4.48 1.11
N GLN A 400 44.12 -4.42 1.79
CA GLN A 400 44.96 -3.22 1.84
C GLN A 400 45.68 -2.96 0.50
N GLU A 401 46.05 -4.01 -0.23
CA GLU A 401 46.58 -3.93 -1.61
C GLU A 401 45.49 -3.52 -2.62
N GLU A 402 44.28 -4.07 -2.52
CA GLU A 402 43.13 -3.64 -3.34
C GLU A 402 42.76 -2.17 -3.07
N LEU A 403 42.78 -1.73 -1.80
CA LEU A 403 42.47 -0.35 -1.42
C LEU A 403 43.56 0.61 -1.93
N SER A 404 44.85 0.24 -1.84
CA SER A 404 45.94 1.06 -2.40
C SER A 404 45.89 1.11 -3.94
N GLY A 405 45.60 -0.01 -4.60
CA GLY A 405 45.37 -0.09 -6.05
C GLY A 405 44.21 0.79 -6.49
N ARG A 406 43.06 0.72 -5.81
CA ARG A 406 41.90 1.58 -6.11
C ARG A 406 42.15 3.05 -5.84
N ASN A 407 42.93 3.40 -4.81
CA ASN A 407 43.36 4.78 -4.60
C ASN A 407 44.27 5.28 -5.73
N MET A 408 45.18 4.44 -6.24
CA MET A 408 46.04 4.79 -7.38
C MET A 408 45.23 4.95 -8.67
N GLU A 409 44.30 4.03 -8.97
CA GLU A 409 43.37 4.15 -10.11
C GLU A 409 42.52 5.42 -10.02
N LEU A 410 42.03 5.76 -8.82
CA LEU A 410 41.23 6.95 -8.56
C LEU A 410 42.05 8.24 -8.78
N GLU A 411 43.32 8.26 -8.36
CA GLU A 411 44.20 9.41 -8.60
C GLU A 411 44.57 9.55 -10.09
N GLN A 412 44.81 8.44 -10.80
CA GLN A 412 44.96 8.44 -12.26
C GLN A 412 43.68 8.93 -12.98
N ALA A 413 42.50 8.55 -12.50
CA ALA A 413 41.22 9.04 -12.99
C ALA A 413 41.06 10.55 -12.75
N ARG A 414 41.46 11.06 -11.57
CA ARG A 414 41.50 12.51 -11.29
C ARG A 414 42.47 13.26 -12.19
N GLU A 415 43.70 12.76 -12.36
CA GLU A 415 44.68 13.37 -13.26
C GLU A 415 44.18 13.44 -14.71
N THR A 416 43.55 12.37 -15.20
CA THR A 416 43.01 12.32 -16.57
C THR A 416 41.78 13.21 -16.70
N MET A 417 40.90 13.27 -15.71
CA MET A 417 39.81 14.26 -15.65
C MET A 417 40.36 15.69 -15.68
N ALA A 418 41.34 16.04 -14.85
CA ALA A 418 41.95 17.37 -14.85
C ALA A 418 42.63 17.73 -16.20
N LYS A 419 43.27 16.76 -16.86
CA LYS A 419 43.83 16.93 -18.22
C LYS A 419 42.72 17.17 -19.25
N LEU A 420 41.61 16.42 -19.17
CA LEU A 420 40.44 16.60 -20.05
C LEU A 420 39.70 17.91 -19.78
N GLU A 421 39.57 18.34 -18.53
CA GLU A 421 38.99 19.63 -18.17
C GLU A 421 39.82 20.79 -18.74
N LEU A 422 41.15 20.72 -18.64
CA LEU A 422 42.06 21.70 -19.24
C LEU A 422 42.01 21.66 -20.78
N GLU A 423 41.89 20.47 -21.39
CA GLU A 423 41.74 20.33 -22.84
C GLU A 423 40.37 20.85 -23.34
N VAL A 424 39.29 20.64 -22.58
CA VAL A 424 37.96 21.20 -22.84
C VAL A 424 37.97 22.71 -22.66
N GLU A 425 38.59 23.26 -21.61
CA GLU A 425 38.75 24.70 -21.42
C GLU A 425 39.54 25.32 -22.58
N ARG A 426 40.65 24.69 -22.99
CA ARG A 426 41.45 25.12 -24.15
C ARG A 426 40.70 25.00 -25.47
N SER A 427 39.89 23.95 -25.65
CA SER A 427 39.01 23.78 -26.80
C SER A 427 37.89 24.82 -26.83
N GLN A 428 37.35 25.19 -25.66
CA GLN A 428 36.34 26.22 -25.51
C GLN A 428 36.91 27.62 -25.75
N GLN A 429 38.12 27.91 -25.26
CA GLN A 429 38.87 29.14 -25.58
C GLN A 429 39.20 29.22 -27.07
N ALA A 430 39.71 28.14 -27.68
CA ALA A 430 39.95 28.08 -29.11
C ALA A 430 38.65 28.20 -29.93
N ALA A 431 37.51 27.70 -29.41
CA ALA A 431 36.20 27.86 -30.03
C ALA A 431 35.65 29.29 -29.87
N THR A 432 35.93 30.00 -28.77
CA THR A 432 35.57 31.43 -28.64
C THR A 432 36.44 32.30 -29.52
N ASP A 433 37.76 32.05 -29.61
CA ASP A 433 38.67 32.76 -30.51
C ASP A 433 38.30 32.50 -31.99
N ALA A 434 37.93 31.25 -32.32
CA ALA A 434 37.40 30.90 -33.64
C ALA A 434 36.02 31.55 -33.91
N PHE A 435 35.19 31.76 -32.89
CA PHE A 435 33.89 32.40 -33.02
C PHE A 435 34.02 33.93 -33.21
N GLU A 436 34.93 34.60 -32.49
CA GLU A 436 35.22 36.02 -32.69
C GLU A 436 35.89 36.29 -34.04
N THR A 437 36.74 35.37 -34.54
CA THR A 437 37.32 35.47 -35.89
C THR A 437 36.38 35.03 -37.03
N MET A 438 35.23 34.39 -36.72
CA MET A 438 34.25 33.90 -37.70
C MET A 438 32.95 34.72 -37.72
N SER A 439 33.05 36.05 -37.52
CA SER A 439 31.97 37.01 -37.82
C SER A 439 31.77 37.27 -39.33
N VAL A 440 32.24 36.36 -40.20
CA VAL A 440 32.00 36.35 -41.65
C VAL A 440 31.85 34.90 -42.12
N ALA A 441 30.86 34.66 -42.99
CA ALA A 441 30.59 33.43 -43.77
C ALA A 441 29.86 32.23 -43.10
N GLN A 442 28.54 32.20 -43.33
CA GLN A 442 27.74 31.05 -43.81
C GLN A 442 28.09 29.58 -43.43
N SER A 443 27.18 28.98 -42.66
CA SER A 443 26.52 27.68 -42.88
C SER A 443 27.23 26.55 -43.68
N LYS A 444 27.41 25.38 -43.05
CA LYS A 444 26.81 24.07 -43.43
C LYS A 444 27.24 22.94 -42.47
N PHE A 445 26.34 21.99 -42.22
CA PHE A 445 26.63 20.73 -41.50
C PHE A 445 27.52 19.79 -42.33
N PRO A 446 28.17 18.79 -41.71
CA PRO A 446 27.57 17.45 -41.73
C PRO A 446 27.67 16.66 -40.40
N LYS A 447 26.85 15.60 -40.30
CA LYS A 447 26.89 14.57 -39.23
C LYS A 447 28.05 13.60 -39.46
N SER A 448 28.54 12.95 -38.39
CA SER A 448 29.42 11.78 -38.47
C SER A 448 28.86 10.60 -37.66
N VAL A 449 28.99 9.39 -38.22
CA VAL A 449 28.62 8.09 -37.62
C VAL A 449 29.74 7.10 -37.93
N TYR A 450 30.42 6.60 -36.90
CA TYR A 450 31.31 5.42 -36.89
C TYR A 450 31.60 5.10 -35.40
N GLY A 451 31.86 3.88 -34.93
CA GLY A 451 31.83 2.58 -35.59
C GLY A 451 32.96 1.65 -35.14
N SER A 452 32.68 0.73 -34.20
CA SER A 452 33.35 -0.57 -33.94
C SER A 452 34.87 -0.63 -33.66
N ARG A 453 35.27 -1.38 -32.60
CA ARG A 453 36.37 -2.37 -32.67
C ARG A 453 36.37 -3.40 -31.53
N ARG A 454 36.99 -4.56 -31.80
CA ARG A 454 37.07 -5.79 -30.96
C ARG A 454 38.40 -5.91 -30.20
N ALA A 455 38.42 -6.86 -29.25
CA ALA A 455 39.54 -7.39 -28.45
C ALA A 455 40.84 -7.74 -29.23
N PRO A 456 41.97 -7.99 -28.53
CA PRO A 456 42.24 -9.36 -28.04
C PRO A 456 43.02 -9.47 -26.69
N SER A 457 43.14 -10.71 -26.20
CA SER A 457 44.01 -11.17 -25.09
C SER A 457 45.44 -11.52 -25.56
N PRO A 458 46.42 -11.57 -24.64
CA PRO A 458 47.56 -12.49 -24.76
C PRO A 458 47.77 -13.42 -23.55
N THR A 459 48.52 -14.49 -23.76
CA THR A 459 48.75 -15.63 -22.85
C THR A 459 50.25 -15.79 -22.54
N SER A 460 50.61 -16.43 -21.40
CA SER A 460 51.94 -17.01 -21.09
C SER A 460 53.06 -16.02 -20.69
N SER A 461 53.80 -16.18 -19.58
CA SER A 461 54.72 -17.31 -19.35
C SER A 461 55.52 -17.23 -18.02
N ILE A 462 56.03 -18.40 -17.56
CA ILE A 462 57.36 -18.64 -16.91
C ILE A 462 57.57 -18.55 -15.35
N ILE A 463 58.06 -19.70 -14.80
CA ILE A 463 58.75 -20.01 -13.50
C ILE A 463 57.94 -20.66 -12.34
N GLY A 464 58.39 -21.86 -11.90
CA GLY A 464 58.35 -22.30 -10.47
C GLY A 464 57.70 -23.66 -10.12
N ILE A 465 58.47 -24.75 -10.07
CA ILE A 465 58.10 -26.17 -9.80
C ILE A 465 59.34 -26.84 -9.11
N PRO A 466 59.31 -27.88 -8.21
CA PRO A 466 58.28 -28.86 -7.77
C PRO A 466 58.16 -28.94 -6.19
N PRO A 467 57.78 -30.04 -5.46
CA PRO A 467 57.03 -31.29 -5.79
C PRO A 467 55.88 -31.69 -4.82
N ALA A 468 55.17 -32.78 -5.22
CA ALA A 468 54.69 -33.92 -4.40
C ALA A 468 53.16 -34.13 -4.23
N GLU A 469 52.63 -34.99 -5.09
CA GLU A 469 51.47 -35.87 -4.84
C GLU A 469 51.91 -37.10 -3.98
N PRO A 470 51.00 -37.96 -3.41
CA PRO A 470 49.68 -38.30 -3.95
C PRO A 470 48.51 -38.55 -2.95
N ALA A 471 47.37 -38.91 -3.55
CA ALA A 471 46.40 -39.93 -3.10
C ALA A 471 45.07 -39.52 -2.41
N GLN A 472 44.00 -39.79 -3.17
CA GLN A 472 42.73 -40.45 -2.77
C GLN A 472 41.58 -39.63 -2.14
N ASN A 473 40.47 -39.62 -2.87
CA ASN A 473 39.15 -39.14 -2.47
C ASN A 473 38.57 -39.96 -1.29
N PRO A 474 37.66 -39.37 -0.50
CA PRO A 474 36.26 -39.78 -0.67
C PRO A 474 35.20 -38.66 -0.58
N SER A 475 34.09 -38.88 -1.29
CA SER A 475 32.79 -38.16 -1.23
C SER A 475 32.66 -36.79 -1.95
N SER A 476 31.61 -36.68 -2.77
CA SER A 476 31.42 -35.65 -3.81
C SER A 476 30.58 -34.44 -3.37
N ILE A 477 30.87 -33.87 -2.20
CA ILE A 477 30.19 -32.63 -1.73
C ILE A 477 30.74 -31.39 -2.46
N LEU A 478 32.06 -31.30 -2.66
CA LEU A 478 32.72 -30.17 -3.34
C LEU A 478 32.14 -29.87 -4.74
N PRO A 479 31.95 -30.85 -5.65
CA PRO A 479 31.32 -30.60 -6.97
C PRO A 479 29.88 -30.08 -6.89
N MET A 480 29.13 -30.48 -5.86
CA MET A 480 27.75 -30.01 -5.67
C MET A 480 27.72 -28.60 -5.06
N VAL A 481 28.63 -28.30 -4.12
CA VAL A 481 28.79 -26.97 -3.52
C VAL A 481 29.37 -25.97 -4.53
N THR A 482 30.31 -26.36 -5.41
CA THR A 482 30.75 -25.50 -6.51
C THR A 482 29.63 -25.27 -7.51
N ALA A 483 28.88 -26.30 -7.91
CA ALA A 483 27.70 -26.12 -8.78
C ALA A 483 26.62 -25.23 -8.15
N GLN A 484 26.37 -25.31 -6.84
CA GLN A 484 25.48 -24.40 -6.13
C GLN A 484 26.04 -22.97 -6.08
N ARG A 485 27.31 -22.79 -5.70
CA ARG A 485 28.02 -21.51 -5.70
C ARG A 485 27.97 -20.85 -7.08
N ASP A 486 28.16 -21.62 -8.14
CA ASP A 486 28.21 -21.10 -9.51
C ASP A 486 26.80 -20.78 -10.05
N ARG A 487 25.77 -21.51 -9.61
CA ARG A 487 24.36 -21.10 -9.79
C ARG A 487 24.02 -19.82 -9.02
N PHE A 488 24.49 -19.67 -7.78
CA PHE A 488 24.30 -18.43 -7.01
C PHE A 488 25.03 -17.26 -7.67
N LYS A 489 26.30 -17.41 -8.05
CA LYS A 489 27.05 -16.40 -8.82
C LYS A 489 26.34 -16.01 -10.12
N LYS A 490 25.82 -16.99 -10.87
CA LYS A 490 25.03 -16.72 -12.09
C LYS A 490 23.76 -15.93 -11.77
N ARG A 491 23.01 -16.33 -10.73
CA ARG A 491 21.79 -15.62 -10.31
C ARG A 491 22.08 -14.21 -9.77
N THR A 492 23.19 -14.01 -9.07
CA THR A 492 23.64 -12.69 -8.62
C THR A 492 23.98 -11.81 -9.82
N GLY A 493 24.74 -12.32 -10.81
CA GLY A 493 25.03 -11.59 -12.05
C GLY A 493 23.78 -11.29 -12.88
N GLU A 494 22.81 -12.21 -12.95
CA GLU A 494 21.50 -11.98 -13.58
C GLU A 494 20.71 -10.88 -12.85
N LEU A 495 20.72 -10.86 -11.51
CA LEU A 495 20.09 -9.81 -10.69
C LEU A 495 20.80 -8.46 -10.79
N GLU A 496 22.14 -8.43 -10.89
CA GLU A 496 22.93 -7.22 -11.12
C GLU A 496 22.65 -6.62 -12.50
N LEU A 497 22.54 -7.46 -13.54
CA LEU A 497 22.14 -7.03 -14.88
C LEU A 497 20.70 -6.52 -14.94
N GLU A 498 19.77 -7.19 -14.27
CA GLU A 498 18.36 -6.73 -14.20
C GLU A 498 18.25 -5.43 -13.38
N LEU A 499 19.00 -5.28 -12.29
CA LEU A 499 19.10 -4.03 -11.53
C LEU A 499 19.69 -2.90 -12.38
N GLN A 500 20.74 -3.16 -13.16
CA GLN A 500 21.32 -2.20 -14.09
C GLN A 500 20.32 -1.81 -15.19
N ARG A 501 19.55 -2.78 -15.71
CA ARG A 501 18.47 -2.56 -16.68
C ARG A 501 17.36 -1.68 -16.09
N GLN A 502 16.98 -1.91 -14.83
CA GLN A 502 16.00 -1.09 -14.12
C GLN A 502 16.50 0.34 -13.86
N TYR A 503 17.79 0.52 -13.53
CA TYR A 503 18.37 1.86 -13.45
C TYR A 503 18.38 2.57 -14.80
N GLN A 504 18.64 1.86 -15.91
CA GLN A 504 18.56 2.42 -17.25
C GLN A 504 17.12 2.82 -17.63
N THR A 505 16.11 2.00 -17.34
CA THR A 505 14.70 2.34 -17.63
C THR A 505 14.18 3.48 -16.73
N VAL A 506 14.58 3.53 -15.46
CA VAL A 506 14.27 4.67 -14.58
C VAL A 506 14.95 5.95 -15.08
N SER A 507 16.17 5.86 -15.62
CA SER A 507 16.86 7.00 -16.23
C SER A 507 16.16 7.48 -17.50
N SER A 508 15.78 6.56 -18.41
CA SER A 508 15.07 6.92 -19.63
C SER A 508 13.69 7.51 -19.33
N LEU A 509 12.91 6.90 -18.43
CA LEU A 509 11.62 7.44 -17.99
C LEU A 509 11.76 8.82 -17.31
N ARG A 510 12.84 9.09 -16.57
CA ARG A 510 13.12 10.43 -16.02
C ARG A 510 13.43 11.45 -17.12
N SER A 511 14.20 11.07 -18.15
CA SER A 511 14.46 11.95 -19.29
C SER A 511 13.21 12.21 -20.14
N GLU A 512 12.35 11.20 -20.32
CA GLU A 512 11.07 11.30 -21.03
C GLU A 512 10.06 12.16 -20.25
N VAL A 513 9.94 11.97 -18.93
CA VAL A 513 9.14 12.87 -18.09
C VAL A 513 9.67 14.31 -18.16
N ALA A 514 10.99 14.50 -18.23
CA ALA A 514 11.58 15.83 -18.37
C ALA A 514 11.37 16.44 -19.78
N SER A 515 11.34 15.66 -20.86
CA SER A 515 10.95 16.16 -22.18
C SER A 515 9.46 16.47 -22.24
N LEU A 516 8.60 15.54 -21.81
CA LEU A 516 7.15 15.77 -21.73
C LEU A 516 6.81 16.99 -20.87
N GLN A 517 7.55 17.27 -19.79
CA GLN A 517 7.36 18.50 -19.00
C GLN A 517 7.71 19.76 -19.78
N ARG A 518 8.80 19.77 -20.58
CA ARG A 518 9.14 20.89 -21.48
C ARG A 518 8.13 21.04 -22.60
N ASP A 519 7.73 19.95 -23.23
CA ASP A 519 6.78 19.95 -24.34
C ASP A 519 5.39 20.42 -23.87
N ASN A 520 4.94 20.01 -22.67
CA ASN A 520 3.71 20.52 -22.07
C ASN A 520 3.79 22.03 -21.72
N LEU A 521 4.98 22.55 -21.38
CA LEU A 521 5.19 23.99 -21.17
C LEU A 521 5.18 24.76 -22.50
N ASP A 522 5.82 24.25 -23.54
CA ASP A 522 5.80 24.85 -24.90
C ASP A 522 4.39 24.77 -25.53
N LEU A 523 3.64 23.68 -25.30
CA LEU A 523 2.21 23.58 -25.64
C LEU A 523 1.37 24.57 -24.83
N TYR A 524 1.65 24.77 -23.54
CA TYR A 524 0.99 25.80 -22.73
C TYR A 524 1.27 27.20 -23.28
N GLU A 525 2.52 27.49 -23.65
CA GLU A 525 2.94 28.74 -24.28
C GLU A 525 2.20 28.97 -25.59
N LYS A 526 2.26 28.03 -26.53
CA LYS A 526 1.55 28.10 -27.82
C LYS A 526 0.05 28.25 -27.65
N THR A 527 -0.57 27.50 -26.73
CA THR A 527 -1.99 27.62 -26.41
C THR A 527 -2.32 29.01 -25.83
N ARG A 528 -1.46 29.58 -24.98
CA ARG A 528 -1.63 30.92 -24.42
C ARG A 528 -1.44 32.01 -25.47
N TYR A 529 -0.46 31.89 -26.37
CA TYR A 529 -0.29 32.81 -27.50
C TYR A 529 -1.49 32.74 -28.45
N MET A 530 -1.95 31.54 -28.83
CA MET A 530 -3.17 31.37 -29.65
C MET A 530 -4.43 31.89 -28.94
N SER A 531 -4.58 31.67 -27.64
CA SER A 531 -5.72 32.17 -26.84
C SER A 531 -5.67 33.68 -26.55
N SER A 532 -4.48 34.30 -26.61
CA SER A 532 -4.36 35.76 -26.53
C SER A 532 -4.70 36.43 -27.86
N TYR A 533 -4.45 35.76 -28.99
CA TYR A 533 -4.83 36.22 -30.33
C TYR A 533 -6.31 35.94 -30.64
N ARG A 534 -6.85 34.81 -30.14
CA ARG A 534 -8.26 34.41 -30.26
C ARG A 534 -9.01 34.78 -28.98
N GLY A 535 -9.39 36.05 -28.87
CA GLY A 535 -9.86 36.68 -27.64
C GLY A 535 -10.87 35.89 -26.81
N ALA A 536 -10.51 35.65 -25.54
CA ALA A 536 -11.35 35.47 -24.35
C ALA A 536 -12.58 34.53 -24.34
N THR A 537 -12.88 33.75 -25.37
CA THR A 537 -14.07 32.86 -25.39
C THR A 537 -13.76 31.40 -25.72
N ALA A 538 -13.12 30.69 -24.78
CA ALA A 538 -13.18 29.22 -24.65
C ALA A 538 -12.61 28.75 -23.29
N GLN A 539 -13.48 28.50 -22.30
CA GLN A 539 -13.08 27.83 -21.05
C GLN A 539 -13.63 26.39 -21.01
N SER A 540 -12.79 25.42 -21.37
CA SER A 540 -13.08 24.00 -21.20
C SER A 540 -12.79 23.55 -19.76
N THR A 541 -13.82 23.09 -19.06
CA THR A 541 -13.83 22.88 -17.60
C THR A 541 -13.16 21.59 -17.11
N GLY A 542 -12.43 20.87 -17.98
CA GLY A 542 -11.74 19.62 -17.64
C GLY A 542 -10.27 19.75 -17.20
N SER A 543 -9.55 20.76 -17.70
CA SER A 543 -8.07 20.80 -17.62
C SER A 543 -7.48 21.77 -16.59
N ALA A 544 -8.33 22.48 -15.82
CA ALA A 544 -7.92 23.60 -14.97
C ALA A 544 -6.78 23.25 -13.99
N VAL A 545 -6.83 22.10 -13.31
CA VAL A 545 -5.84 21.72 -12.28
C VAL A 545 -4.44 21.47 -12.87
N ASN A 546 -4.36 20.89 -14.07
CA ASN A 546 -3.08 20.75 -14.77
C ASN A 546 -2.65 22.08 -15.38
N MET A 547 -3.58 22.85 -15.98
CA MET A 547 -3.30 24.21 -16.48
C MET A 547 -2.72 25.12 -15.39
N ASP A 548 -3.22 25.08 -14.15
CA ASP A 548 -2.70 25.90 -13.06
C ASP A 548 -1.28 25.48 -12.61
N ARG A 549 -0.96 24.18 -12.69
CA ARG A 549 0.42 23.70 -12.46
C ARG A 549 1.37 24.20 -13.56
N TYR A 550 1.02 24.04 -14.84
CA TYR A 550 1.88 24.51 -15.93
C TYR A 550 1.93 26.04 -16.02
N LYS A 551 0.83 26.74 -15.72
CA LYS A 551 0.76 28.20 -15.57
C LYS A 551 1.70 28.71 -14.48
N SER A 552 1.71 28.09 -13.29
CA SER A 552 2.58 28.53 -12.19
C SER A 552 4.06 28.24 -12.48
N ALA A 553 4.39 27.12 -13.14
CA ALA A 553 5.74 26.83 -13.60
C ALA A 553 6.20 27.81 -14.70
N TYR A 554 5.33 28.12 -15.67
CA TYR A 554 5.57 29.13 -16.70
C TYR A 554 5.74 30.54 -16.14
N GLU A 555 4.87 30.98 -15.23
CA GLU A 555 4.94 32.30 -14.58
C GLU A 555 6.20 32.44 -13.70
N GLN A 556 6.70 31.35 -13.13
CA GLN A 556 8.01 31.32 -12.45
C GLN A 556 9.19 31.42 -13.42
N ASN A 557 9.11 30.79 -14.59
CA ASN A 557 10.18 30.79 -15.59
C ASN A 557 10.27 32.13 -16.35
N ILE A 558 9.12 32.76 -16.65
CA ILE A 558 9.07 33.97 -17.50
C ILE A 558 9.11 35.30 -16.74
N SER A 559 8.91 35.32 -15.40
CA SER A 559 8.93 36.56 -14.64
C SER A 559 10.29 36.83 -13.96
N PRO A 560 11.17 37.69 -14.53
CA PRO A 560 12.42 38.07 -13.88
C PRO A 560 12.18 38.73 -12.50
N PHE A 561 10.99 39.31 -12.29
CA PHE A 561 10.55 39.87 -11.01
C PHE A 561 10.17 38.83 -9.94
N ALA A 562 9.83 37.57 -10.28
CA ALA A 562 9.68 36.52 -9.27
C ALA A 562 11.05 36.05 -8.78
N ALA A 563 12.01 35.83 -9.70
CA ALA A 563 13.40 35.60 -9.35
C ALA A 563 14.01 36.77 -8.54
N PHE A 564 13.64 38.02 -8.88
CA PHE A 564 14.05 39.20 -8.11
C PHE A 564 13.45 39.24 -6.71
N ARG A 565 12.12 39.07 -6.55
CA ARG A 565 11.48 39.00 -5.21
C ARG A 565 11.99 37.82 -4.37
N GLY A 566 12.32 36.69 -4.99
CA GLY A 566 13.00 35.56 -4.33
C GLY A 566 14.40 35.93 -3.84
N ARG A 567 15.18 36.65 -4.66
CA ARG A 567 16.53 37.13 -4.29
C ARG A 567 16.49 38.28 -3.27
N GLU A 568 15.51 39.17 -3.32
CA GLU A 568 15.32 40.23 -2.33
C GLU A 568 14.84 39.69 -0.98
N SER A 569 13.84 38.80 -0.96
CA SER A 569 13.42 38.15 0.29
C SER A 569 14.55 37.31 0.90
N ALA A 570 15.38 36.65 0.08
CA ALA A 570 16.60 35.98 0.54
C ALA A 570 17.68 36.96 1.06
N ARG A 571 17.80 38.17 0.48
CA ARG A 571 18.70 39.23 0.99
C ARG A 571 18.17 39.86 2.27
N ALA A 572 16.87 40.09 2.39
CA ALA A 572 16.22 40.53 3.63
C ALA A 572 16.42 39.50 4.75
N LEU A 573 16.24 38.20 4.46
CA LEU A 573 16.54 37.10 5.38
C LEU A 573 18.01 37.04 5.83
N LYS A 574 18.96 37.49 5.00
CA LYS A 574 20.38 37.61 5.36
C LYS A 574 20.71 38.87 6.17
N ARG A 575 19.83 39.88 6.20
CA ARG A 575 19.99 41.12 6.99
C ARG A 575 19.44 41.01 8.42
N LEU A 576 18.63 39.99 8.70
CA LEU A 576 18.08 39.72 10.04
C LEU A 576 19.13 39.12 10.98
N SER A 577 19.11 39.56 12.24
CA SER A 577 19.89 39.01 13.35
C SER A 577 19.63 37.51 13.56
N PHE A 578 20.56 36.78 14.19
CA PHE A 578 20.37 35.35 14.46
C PHE A 578 19.10 35.06 15.27
N ALA A 579 18.81 35.90 16.28
CA ALA A 579 17.58 35.81 17.07
C ALA A 579 16.32 36.08 16.21
N GLU A 580 16.35 37.09 15.34
CA GLU A 580 15.25 37.42 14.43
C GLU A 580 15.03 36.31 13.38
N ARG A 581 16.10 35.65 12.92
CA ARG A 581 16.01 34.51 12.01
C ARG A 581 15.40 33.28 12.67
N ALA A 582 15.71 33.03 13.95
CA ALA A 582 15.05 31.99 14.74
C ALA A 582 13.56 32.30 14.94
N ILE A 583 13.21 33.55 15.30
CA ILE A 583 11.81 34.01 15.43
C ILE A 583 11.06 33.93 14.10
N TYR A 584 11.70 34.30 12.98
CA TYR A 584 11.11 34.19 11.65
C TYR A 584 10.88 32.74 11.22
N GLN A 585 11.81 31.82 11.53
CA GLN A 585 11.62 30.39 11.28
C GLN A 585 10.51 29.81 12.16
N ALA A 586 10.46 30.16 13.45
CA ALA A 586 9.41 29.74 14.37
C ALA A 586 8.03 30.25 13.94
N THR A 587 7.90 31.55 13.62
CA THR A 587 6.63 32.11 13.11
C THR A 587 6.23 31.50 11.78
N LYS A 588 7.16 31.29 10.83
CA LYS A 588 6.87 30.59 9.58
C LYS A 588 6.40 29.15 9.82
N MET A 589 6.98 28.41 10.76
CA MET A 589 6.56 27.05 11.14
C MET A 589 5.17 27.04 11.79
N VAL A 590 4.87 28.02 12.65
CA VAL A 590 3.55 28.19 13.29
C VAL A 590 2.47 28.59 12.27
N LEU A 591 2.80 29.37 11.24
CA LEU A 591 1.84 29.78 10.21
C LEU A 591 1.74 28.81 9.02
N ALA A 592 2.72 27.92 8.81
CA ALA A 592 2.77 27.03 7.65
C ALA A 592 1.66 25.98 7.59
N THR A 593 1.11 25.56 8.74
CA THR A 593 0.07 24.51 8.79
C THR A 593 -1.15 24.96 9.57
N ARG A 594 -2.34 24.52 9.13
CA ARG A 594 -3.60 24.83 9.80
C ARG A 594 -3.65 24.29 11.23
N THR A 595 -2.97 23.19 11.50
CA THR A 595 -2.84 22.58 12.83
C THR A 595 -1.90 23.36 13.75
N SER A 596 -0.70 23.75 13.29
CA SER A 596 0.23 24.57 14.10
C SER A 596 -0.36 25.93 14.45
N ARG A 597 -1.12 26.56 13.54
CA ARG A 597 -1.86 27.80 13.82
C ARG A 597 -2.93 27.64 14.90
N ASN A 598 -3.71 26.57 14.85
CA ASN A 598 -4.74 26.29 15.86
C ASN A 598 -4.14 25.96 17.23
N LEU A 599 -3.02 25.22 17.26
CA LEU A 599 -2.31 24.87 18.50
C LEU A 599 -1.69 26.10 19.16
N PHE A 600 -1.11 27.02 18.38
CA PHE A 600 -0.61 28.30 18.89
C PHE A 600 -1.73 29.18 19.43
N ALA A 601 -2.89 29.25 18.76
CA ALA A 601 -4.06 29.97 19.29
C ALA A 601 -4.55 29.38 20.62
N ALA A 602 -4.62 28.05 20.74
CA ALA A 602 -4.97 27.37 21.98
C ALA A 602 -3.94 27.63 23.11
N TYR A 603 -2.65 27.65 22.78
CA TYR A 603 -1.58 28.01 23.72
C TYR A 603 -1.71 29.46 24.20
N CYS A 604 -1.96 30.42 23.31
CA CYS A 604 -2.20 31.81 23.70
C CYS A 604 -3.42 31.95 24.62
N ILE A 605 -4.52 31.27 24.33
CA ILE A 605 -5.73 31.25 25.18
C ILE A 605 -5.41 30.62 26.53
N GLY A 606 -4.72 29.48 26.57
CA GLY A 606 -4.31 28.82 27.81
C GLY A 606 -3.40 29.69 28.68
N LEU A 607 -2.47 30.43 28.07
CA LEU A 607 -1.62 31.39 28.78
C LEU A 607 -2.43 32.56 29.34
N HIS A 608 -3.41 33.10 28.59
CA HIS A 608 -4.30 34.14 29.10
C HIS A 608 -5.17 33.63 30.25
N LEU A 609 -5.71 32.41 30.16
CA LEU A 609 -6.47 31.78 31.26
C LEU A 609 -5.58 31.53 32.48
N MET A 610 -4.31 31.13 32.30
CA MET A 610 -3.36 30.95 33.40
C MET A 610 -3.04 32.29 34.10
N VAL A 611 -2.76 33.34 33.34
CA VAL A 611 -2.51 34.69 33.88
C VAL A 611 -3.76 35.22 34.60
N LEU A 612 -4.95 35.02 34.03
CA LEU A 612 -6.21 35.46 34.61
C LEU A 612 -6.55 34.66 35.88
N ALA A 613 -6.24 33.36 35.94
CA ALA A 613 -6.34 32.55 37.16
C ALA A 613 -5.31 32.95 38.23
N LEU A 614 -4.11 33.38 37.83
CA LEU A 614 -3.09 33.88 38.75
C LEU A 614 -3.50 35.22 39.36
N LEU A 615 -3.98 36.15 38.53
CA LEU A 615 -4.57 37.43 38.95
C LEU A 615 -5.81 37.23 39.82
N TYR A 616 -6.68 36.28 39.49
CA TYR A 616 -7.84 35.92 40.30
C TYR A 616 -7.42 35.40 41.68
N ARG A 617 -6.41 34.52 41.77
CA ARG A 617 -5.88 34.04 43.06
C ARG A 617 -5.23 35.15 43.89
N ILE A 618 -4.46 36.04 43.26
CA ILE A 618 -3.86 37.18 43.97
C ILE A 618 -4.98 38.10 44.50
N GLY A 619 -5.96 38.44 43.66
CA GLY A 619 -7.12 39.23 44.05
C GLY A 619 -7.97 38.59 45.14
N SER A 620 -8.21 37.26 45.10
CA SER A 620 -8.98 36.58 46.14
C SER A 620 -8.25 36.55 47.48
N VAL A 621 -6.93 36.35 47.48
CA VAL A 621 -6.10 36.38 48.69
C VAL A 621 -6.02 37.79 49.28
N ASP A 622 -5.97 38.83 48.44
CA ASP A 622 -6.01 40.22 48.92
C ASP A 622 -7.40 40.62 49.45
N VAL A 623 -8.49 40.09 48.89
CA VAL A 623 -9.86 40.28 49.43
C VAL A 623 -10.02 39.60 50.79
N GLU A 624 -9.53 38.36 50.97
CA GLU A 624 -9.54 37.69 52.30
C GLU A 624 -8.75 38.46 53.36
N ARG A 625 -7.66 39.15 52.96
CA ARG A 625 -6.86 40.00 53.86
C ARG A 625 -7.51 41.34 54.24
N HIS A 626 -8.47 41.81 53.46
CA HIS A 626 -9.15 43.10 53.67
C HIS A 626 -10.63 42.97 54.05
N SER A 627 -11.15 41.75 54.22
CA SER A 627 -12.51 41.53 54.72
C SER A 627 -12.61 41.92 56.20
N PRO A 628 -13.36 42.96 56.59
CA PRO A 628 -13.42 43.41 57.97
C PRO A 628 -14.30 42.48 58.82
N ASP A 629 -13.79 42.12 60.01
CA ASP A 629 -14.40 41.23 61.00
C ASP A 629 -15.74 41.81 61.54
N TRP A 630 -16.85 41.60 60.82
CA TRP A 630 -18.17 42.16 61.15
C TRP A 630 -18.82 41.39 62.32
N ARG A 631 -18.37 41.70 63.54
CA ARG A 631 -18.94 41.15 64.77
C ARG A 631 -20.27 41.82 65.10
N PRO A 632 -21.36 41.07 65.37
CA PRO A 632 -22.60 41.66 65.84
C PRO A 632 -22.44 42.15 67.29
N GLU A 633 -22.66 43.44 67.51
CA GLU A 633 -22.56 44.08 68.82
C GLU A 633 -23.73 43.63 69.73
N VAL A 634 -23.40 43.02 70.87
CA VAL A 634 -24.38 42.61 71.88
C VAL A 634 -24.68 43.79 72.81
N LEU A 635 -25.89 44.34 72.71
CA LEU A 635 -26.36 45.42 73.57
C LEU A 635 -26.38 45.03 75.06
N PRO A 636 -25.84 45.85 75.97
CA PRO A 636 -25.90 45.58 77.40
C PRO A 636 -27.29 45.90 77.97
N LYS A 637 -27.83 44.98 78.77
CA LYS A 637 -29.02 45.25 79.59
C LYS A 637 -28.71 46.33 80.63
N ARG A 638 -29.67 47.23 80.84
CA ARG A 638 -29.84 48.04 82.05
C ARG A 638 -31.23 47.75 82.65
N PRO A 639 -31.42 47.97 83.97
CA PRO A 639 -32.31 47.17 84.80
C PRO A 639 -33.79 47.33 84.51
#